data_AF-A0A6P1NLT2-F1
#
_entry.id   AF-A0A6P1NLT2-F1
#
_cell.length_a   1.000
_cell.length_b   1.000
_cell.length_c   1.000
_cell.angle_alpha   90.00
_cell.angle_beta   90.00
_cell.angle_gamma   90.00
#
_symmetry.space_group_name_H-M   'P 1'
#
loop_
_entity.id
_entity.type
_entity.pdbx_description
1 polymer ?
#
loop_
_entity_poly.entity_id
_entity_poly.type
_entity_poly.pdbx_seq_one_letter_code
_entity_poly.pdbx_strand_id
1 'polypeptide(L)'
;MSLAEFNAAGELGRRAADAADSLRALPGYVGIRLQAGEIMVEGAGSALQARVDELNQPGPVDFVLVSPPTSVAATPVPETAAATPPVPTAVPSVPAVVEPELVAGNIDQLFQAYVRDVGTQGLQAVTYTDGHFVIRTGSVNTPESEVSATQDSQPAAEASAPASADPGKLTPAQFVARYANVQLEKGAAVKTEDDIFGGQGYFADNLAICSAGFGAFSPTGLPLVLTAGHCAEDGLAKAAGIEPPTSAPAAGSTTSLVRPLAPLGIFGFSQFGGPSNSAATAAGSSVGTDIAVIQDIAPGLNLQPAATTWGNTITPDPVRIVGTTAPFQGQKVCRSGRTTGWKCGAVDSVGIWMMPGRNSVPPNYDNDLRPVRAFDSTSVKSAGGDSGGPWISGNFAVGTHTGAENLKGAQTLAIAATLEDSIATIPGGVQVQLFLNKPELVAPANLTFAAGADVTGRVAAAPASSVAANSKVRVTLAGRQPLEVPVDAAGNWSFTAPEVPGTFTFSAESVNGFSRSGTVALTAIVAPEYLNTPVFTTSAADALPELKSVAGTGTPGSTVTLTGDVTGSGFVGPDGQWSVPLTGPAAFGKVNVTAVLSYTGLTDSPAVTETFTVTPPALIISSISNGLHLRQDALPESISGSGVNGAEVTVSIDGIPLSGATAGGGTGSRSVARTVAPLALVVGGGWNVPFPAGLALGTHVLSVTGSVEGIASAPAVATFVIDAPAPVVVPAAAVPAGVPAATGAVPPAGDNAAVVRPLGDSRAANLATTGASGLILFGGLAAGALAVGGVFLVLAKRRKRQRPTPS
;
A
#
# COMPACT_ATOMS: atom_id res chain seq x y z
N MET A 1 -16.01 -10.27 38.99
CA MET A 1 -14.94 -10.38 37.99
C MET A 1 -15.35 -9.63 36.74
N SER A 2 -14.87 -8.40 36.62
CA SER A 2 -14.86 -7.60 35.40
C SER A 2 -13.78 -8.11 34.45
N LEU A 3 -13.78 -7.60 33.20
CA LEU A 3 -12.74 -7.92 32.22
C LEU A 3 -11.34 -7.46 32.70
N ALA A 4 -11.25 -6.32 33.40
CA ALA A 4 -9.98 -5.84 33.96
C ALA A 4 -9.45 -6.77 35.07
N GLU A 5 -10.32 -7.21 35.99
CA GLU A 5 -9.95 -8.20 37.03
C GLU A 5 -9.54 -9.55 36.42
N PHE A 6 -10.20 -9.98 35.35
CA PHE A 6 -9.85 -11.22 34.64
C PHE A 6 -8.52 -11.12 33.90
N ASN A 7 -8.25 -10.00 33.22
CA ASN A 7 -7.00 -9.77 32.51
C ASN A 7 -5.80 -9.71 33.48
N ALA A 8 -5.93 -8.99 34.60
CA ALA A 8 -4.89 -8.95 35.65
C ALA A 8 -4.65 -10.33 36.28
N ALA A 9 -5.70 -11.12 36.53
CA ALA A 9 -5.56 -12.50 36.99
C ALA A 9 -4.87 -13.41 35.96
N GLY A 10 -5.09 -13.17 34.67
CA GLY A 10 -4.40 -13.86 33.57
C GLY A 10 -2.92 -13.46 33.43
N GLU A 11 -2.55 -12.21 33.69
CA GLU A 11 -1.15 -11.76 33.71
C GLU A 11 -0.37 -12.38 34.87
N LEU A 12 -0.96 -12.42 36.07
CA LEU A 12 -0.41 -13.10 37.24
C LEU A 12 -0.29 -14.62 36.98
N GLY A 13 -1.32 -15.21 36.36
CA GLY A 13 -1.29 -16.62 35.93
C GLY A 13 -0.24 -16.93 34.88
N ARG A 14 0.02 -16.01 33.94
CA ARG A 14 1.15 -16.13 33.01
C ARG A 14 2.48 -16.11 33.75
N ARG A 15 2.71 -15.18 34.70
CA ARG A 15 3.98 -15.19 35.48
C ARG A 15 4.21 -16.51 36.21
N ALA A 16 3.17 -17.11 36.79
CA ALA A 16 3.27 -18.43 37.41
C ALA A 16 3.67 -19.53 36.40
N ALA A 17 3.08 -19.54 35.21
CA ALA A 17 3.40 -20.51 34.16
C ALA A 17 4.79 -20.30 33.52
N ASP A 18 5.15 -19.06 33.19
CA ASP A 18 6.48 -18.70 32.66
C ASP A 18 7.61 -19.12 33.63
N ALA A 19 7.34 -19.05 34.93
CA ALA A 19 8.26 -19.53 35.97
C ALA A 19 8.29 -21.06 36.10
N ALA A 20 7.16 -21.73 35.84
CA ALA A 20 6.91 -23.14 36.20
C ALA A 20 7.98 -24.09 35.63
N ASP A 21 8.43 -23.92 34.39
CA ASP A 21 9.49 -24.78 33.82
C ASP A 21 10.84 -24.64 34.54
N SER A 22 11.21 -23.39 34.85
CA SER A 22 12.45 -23.12 35.59
C SER A 22 12.39 -23.59 37.05
N LEU A 23 11.19 -23.80 37.59
CA LEU A 23 10.95 -24.35 38.93
C LEU A 23 10.84 -25.90 38.89
N ARG A 24 10.13 -26.46 37.90
CA ARG A 24 9.99 -27.91 37.62
C ARG A 24 11.36 -28.59 37.45
N ALA A 25 12.36 -27.87 36.96
CA ALA A 25 13.73 -28.36 36.78
C ALA A 25 14.57 -28.45 38.08
N LEU A 26 14.09 -27.93 39.22
CA LEU A 26 14.89 -27.80 40.45
C LEU A 26 14.58 -28.90 41.48
N PRO A 27 15.61 -29.44 42.17
CA PRO A 27 15.41 -30.46 43.19
C PRO A 27 14.66 -29.89 44.39
N GLY A 28 13.60 -30.60 44.81
CA GLY A 28 12.75 -30.21 45.93
C GLY A 28 11.51 -29.40 45.56
N TYR A 29 11.29 -29.10 44.27
CA TYR A 29 10.01 -28.59 43.78
C TYR A 29 8.92 -29.68 43.83
N VAL A 30 7.70 -29.28 44.17
CA VAL A 30 6.52 -30.15 44.28
C VAL A 30 5.33 -29.61 43.47
N GLY A 31 5.13 -28.28 43.42
CA GLY A 31 4.01 -27.69 42.68
C GLY A 31 3.99 -26.15 42.71
N ILE A 32 2.95 -25.58 42.12
CA ILE A 32 2.71 -24.13 42.11
C ILE A 32 1.20 -23.86 42.15
N ARG A 33 0.76 -22.91 42.99
CA ARG A 33 -0.66 -22.53 43.15
C ARG A 33 -0.82 -21.03 43.43
N LEU A 34 -1.95 -20.43 43.07
CA LEU A 34 -2.30 -19.06 43.48
C LEU A 34 -3.08 -19.06 44.79
N GLN A 35 -2.65 -18.23 45.76
CA GLN A 35 -3.30 -18.06 47.05
C GLN A 35 -3.29 -16.58 47.44
N ALA A 36 -4.47 -16.01 47.79
CA ALA A 36 -4.66 -14.61 48.20
C ALA A 36 -4.21 -13.48 47.25
N GLY A 37 -3.64 -13.82 46.08
CA GLY A 37 -3.03 -12.86 45.14
C GLY A 37 -1.54 -13.12 44.90
N GLU A 38 -0.94 -14.01 45.67
CA GLU A 38 0.46 -14.42 45.61
C GLU A 38 0.60 -15.82 44.98
N ILE A 39 1.73 -16.06 44.32
CA ILE A 39 2.12 -17.31 43.67
C ILE A 39 2.89 -18.17 44.68
N MET A 40 2.20 -19.14 45.28
CA MET A 40 2.79 -20.12 46.18
C MET A 40 3.54 -21.19 45.36
N VAL A 41 4.85 -21.29 45.54
CA VAL A 41 5.68 -22.41 45.09
C VAL A 41 5.68 -23.46 46.19
N GLU A 42 5.21 -24.66 45.90
CA GLU A 42 5.28 -25.81 46.81
C GLU A 42 6.62 -26.52 46.64
N GLY A 43 7.37 -26.66 47.73
CA GLY A 43 8.67 -27.34 47.74
C GLY A 43 9.56 -26.94 48.91
N ALA A 44 10.79 -27.47 48.90
CA ALA A 44 11.82 -27.10 49.88
C ALA A 44 13.24 -27.31 49.31
N GLY A 45 14.12 -26.31 49.45
CA GLY A 45 15.53 -26.41 49.05
C GLY A 45 16.15 -25.04 48.78
N SER A 46 17.45 -24.90 49.02
CA SER A 46 18.17 -23.63 48.81
C SER A 46 18.22 -23.18 47.35
N ALA A 47 18.34 -24.12 46.40
CA ALA A 47 18.27 -23.83 44.97
C ALA A 47 16.88 -23.32 44.54
N LEU A 48 15.83 -23.87 45.13
CA LEU A 48 14.44 -23.47 44.86
C LEU A 48 14.13 -22.09 45.47
N GLN A 49 14.62 -21.82 46.69
CA GLN A 49 14.53 -20.48 47.31
C GLN A 49 15.25 -19.43 46.46
N ALA A 50 16.50 -19.67 46.06
CA ALA A 50 17.26 -18.74 45.22
C ALA A 50 16.55 -18.42 43.90
N ARG A 51 15.88 -19.42 43.28
CA ARG A 51 15.09 -19.19 42.07
C ARG A 51 13.81 -18.38 42.32
N VAL A 52 13.15 -18.57 43.46
CA VAL A 52 12.03 -17.71 43.90
C VAL A 52 12.50 -16.27 44.11
N ASP A 53 13.67 -16.07 44.72
CA ASP A 53 14.25 -14.75 44.93
C ASP A 53 14.60 -14.05 43.59
N GLU A 54 15.10 -14.80 42.59
CA GLU A 54 15.32 -14.31 41.21
C GLU A 54 14.01 -13.91 40.51
N LEU A 55 12.96 -14.73 40.58
CA LEU A 55 11.65 -14.50 39.91
C LEU A 55 10.89 -13.28 40.46
N ASN A 56 11.32 -12.80 41.63
CA ASN A 56 10.86 -11.60 42.30
C ASN A 56 11.71 -10.35 41.98
N GLN A 57 12.66 -10.41 41.03
CA GLN A 57 13.53 -9.29 40.65
C GLN A 57 13.51 -8.99 39.14
N PRO A 58 13.47 -7.72 38.71
CA PRO A 58 13.26 -6.48 39.47
C PRO A 58 11.75 -6.15 39.65
N GLY A 59 10.87 -7.16 39.59
CA GLY A 59 9.42 -7.00 39.61
C GLY A 59 8.78 -6.98 41.00
N PRO A 60 7.44 -7.08 41.09
CA PRO A 60 6.76 -7.30 42.35
C PRO A 60 7.05 -8.70 42.93
N VAL A 61 7.15 -8.74 44.26
CA VAL A 61 7.46 -9.90 45.12
C VAL A 61 6.24 -10.80 45.29
N ASP A 62 5.79 -11.40 44.19
CA ASP A 62 4.59 -12.23 44.17
C ASP A 62 4.85 -13.72 44.44
N PHE A 63 6.11 -14.20 44.35
CA PHE A 63 6.44 -15.62 44.57
C PHE A 63 6.85 -15.92 46.02
N VAL A 64 6.25 -16.96 46.63
CA VAL A 64 6.42 -17.37 48.03
C VAL A 64 6.60 -18.89 48.14
N LEU A 65 7.54 -19.39 48.96
CA LEU A 65 7.85 -20.83 49.10
C LEU A 65 7.12 -21.49 50.30
N VAL A 66 6.46 -22.64 50.10
CA VAL A 66 5.64 -23.37 51.11
C VAL A 66 5.76 -24.91 51.01
N SER A 67 5.34 -25.66 52.04
CA SER A 67 5.54 -27.14 52.13
C SER A 67 4.26 -27.99 51.91
N PRO A 68 4.37 -29.30 51.54
CA PRO A 68 3.26 -30.11 51.00
C PRO A 68 2.62 -31.16 51.95
N PRO A 69 1.40 -31.68 51.65
CA PRO A 69 0.66 -32.71 52.43
C PRO A 69 0.72 -34.15 51.84
N THR A 70 0.08 -35.13 52.50
CA THR A 70 0.15 -36.60 52.19
C THR A 70 -1.22 -37.33 52.11
N SER A 71 -1.33 -38.43 51.34
CA SER A 71 -2.58 -39.20 51.08
C SER A 71 -2.39 -40.74 50.97
N VAL A 72 -3.49 -41.52 50.78
CA VAL A 72 -3.53 -43.01 50.76
C VAL A 72 -4.55 -43.53 49.71
N ALA A 73 -4.40 -44.78 49.20
CA ALA A 73 -5.05 -45.31 47.98
C ALA A 73 -5.98 -46.56 48.16
N ALA A 74 -6.57 -47.06 47.05
CA ALA A 74 -7.51 -48.21 46.95
C ALA A 74 -7.33 -49.05 45.64
N THR A 75 -8.04 -50.19 45.47
CA THR A 75 -7.80 -51.24 44.42
C THR A 75 -9.09 -51.97 43.88
N PRO A 76 -9.09 -52.65 42.69
CA PRO A 76 -10.24 -52.69 41.74
C PRO A 76 -10.59 -54.07 41.01
N VAL A 77 -11.13 -54.02 39.76
CA VAL A 77 -11.43 -55.03 38.64
C VAL A 77 -12.62 -56.03 38.76
N PRO A 78 -13.23 -56.66 37.67
CA PRO A 78 -12.93 -56.77 36.20
C PRO A 78 -14.18 -56.57 35.21
N GLU A 79 -14.42 -57.32 34.10
CA GLU A 79 -14.01 -57.10 32.67
C GLU A 79 -14.86 -57.95 31.60
N THR A 80 -14.65 -57.80 30.26
CA THR A 80 -14.98 -58.67 29.05
C THR A 80 -16.38 -58.66 28.32
N ALA A 81 -16.56 -58.82 26.96
CA ALA A 81 -15.69 -58.68 25.74
C ALA A 81 -16.41 -58.80 24.31
N ALA A 82 -15.76 -58.27 23.22
CA ALA A 82 -15.91 -58.46 21.73
C ALA A 82 -17.05 -57.70 20.93
N ALA A 83 -17.16 -57.54 19.57
CA ALA A 83 -16.50 -58.03 18.31
C ALA A 83 -16.71 -57.11 17.02
N THR A 84 -16.23 -57.45 15.79
CA THR A 84 -16.42 -56.76 14.43
C THR A 84 -15.92 -57.66 13.23
N PRO A 85 -15.78 -57.33 11.88
CA PRO A 85 -15.89 -56.10 11.00
C PRO A 85 -16.93 -56.28 9.81
N PRO A 86 -16.81 -56.06 8.42
CA PRO A 86 -15.79 -55.59 7.40
C PRO A 86 -16.26 -54.55 6.29
N VAL A 87 -15.52 -54.39 5.14
CA VAL A 87 -15.78 -53.54 3.88
C VAL A 87 -15.13 -54.19 2.59
N PRO A 88 -15.09 -53.71 1.28
CA PRO A 88 -14.67 -52.38 0.68
C PRO A 88 -15.16 -51.99 -0.80
N THR A 89 -14.39 -51.16 -1.59
CA THR A 89 -14.29 -50.94 -3.10
C THR A 89 -15.39 -50.16 -3.92
N ALA A 90 -15.24 -49.55 -5.14
CA ALA A 90 -14.13 -49.14 -6.10
C ALA A 90 -14.59 -48.15 -7.26
N VAL A 91 -13.66 -47.59 -8.11
CA VAL A 91 -13.81 -46.62 -9.29
C VAL A 91 -12.58 -46.77 -10.29
N PRO A 92 -12.28 -46.04 -11.45
CA PRO A 92 -12.75 -44.80 -12.17
C PRO A 92 -12.99 -44.99 -13.74
N SER A 93 -12.67 -44.21 -14.82
CA SER A 93 -11.98 -42.92 -15.24
C SER A 93 -12.19 -42.54 -16.77
N VAL A 94 -11.87 -41.32 -17.30
CA VAL A 94 -11.98 -40.85 -18.75
C VAL A 94 -10.86 -39.84 -19.22
N PRO A 95 -10.41 -39.80 -20.51
CA PRO A 95 -9.48 -38.79 -21.16
C PRO A 95 -10.12 -37.96 -22.34
N ALA A 96 -9.54 -37.02 -23.13
CA ALA A 96 -8.39 -36.06 -23.16
C ALA A 96 -8.52 -35.06 -24.38
N VAL A 97 -7.63 -34.04 -24.58
CA VAL A 97 -7.74 -32.92 -25.60
C VAL A 97 -6.37 -32.51 -26.27
N VAL A 98 -6.36 -31.61 -27.28
CA VAL A 98 -5.28 -31.23 -28.26
C VAL A 98 -4.62 -29.84 -27.98
N GLU A 99 -3.47 -29.52 -28.63
CA GLU A 99 -2.48 -28.44 -28.32
C GLU A 99 -2.65 -27.04 -29.00
N PRO A 100 -2.03 -25.94 -28.46
CA PRO A 100 -2.11 -24.52 -28.91
C PRO A 100 -0.84 -23.93 -29.61
N GLU A 101 -0.88 -22.66 -30.12
CA GLU A 101 0.12 -22.12 -31.09
C GLU A 101 0.88 -20.78 -30.76
N LEU A 102 0.34 -19.86 -29.94
CA LEU A 102 0.91 -18.51 -29.64
C LEU A 102 1.69 -18.47 -28.30
N VAL A 103 2.31 -17.32 -27.97
CA VAL A 103 2.96 -17.07 -26.67
C VAL A 103 2.62 -15.65 -26.16
N ALA A 104 2.18 -15.55 -24.90
CA ALA A 104 1.90 -14.29 -24.21
C ALA A 104 3.18 -13.69 -23.59
N GLY A 105 3.31 -12.35 -23.63
CA GLY A 105 4.54 -11.64 -23.23
C GLY A 105 4.49 -10.92 -21.88
N ASN A 106 3.32 -10.48 -21.41
CA ASN A 106 3.09 -9.90 -20.09
C ASN A 106 1.59 -9.91 -19.72
N ILE A 107 1.30 -9.65 -18.45
CA ILE A 107 -0.06 -9.72 -17.87
C ILE A 107 -0.98 -8.69 -18.52
N ASP A 108 -0.54 -7.44 -18.68
CA ASP A 108 -1.38 -6.35 -19.20
C ASP A 108 -1.80 -6.59 -20.65
N GLN A 109 -0.87 -7.02 -21.51
CA GLN A 109 -1.19 -7.36 -22.90
C GLN A 109 -2.15 -8.56 -22.99
N LEU A 110 -1.98 -9.56 -22.13
CA LEU A 110 -2.86 -10.72 -22.08
C LEU A 110 -4.28 -10.34 -21.60
N PHE A 111 -4.37 -9.51 -20.56
CA PHE A 111 -5.62 -8.97 -20.04
C PHE A 111 -6.35 -8.11 -21.09
N GLN A 112 -5.66 -7.17 -21.74
CA GLN A 112 -6.25 -6.33 -22.78
C GLN A 112 -6.69 -7.14 -24.00
N ALA A 113 -5.92 -8.16 -24.41
CA ALA A 113 -6.31 -9.08 -25.46
C ALA A 113 -7.55 -9.91 -25.08
N TYR A 114 -7.64 -10.40 -23.84
CA TYR A 114 -8.79 -11.16 -23.35
C TYR A 114 -10.05 -10.30 -23.26
N VAL A 115 -9.98 -9.09 -22.67
CA VAL A 115 -11.13 -8.18 -22.56
C VAL A 115 -11.67 -7.77 -23.95
N ARG A 116 -10.76 -7.58 -24.92
CA ARG A 116 -11.10 -7.34 -26.33
C ARG A 116 -11.79 -8.55 -26.97
N ASP A 117 -11.18 -9.73 -26.89
CA ASP A 117 -11.56 -10.91 -27.68
C ASP A 117 -12.57 -11.85 -27.03
N VAL A 118 -12.75 -11.78 -25.70
CA VAL A 118 -13.66 -12.61 -24.88
C VAL A 118 -14.66 -11.78 -24.10
N GLY A 119 -14.20 -10.69 -23.46
CA GLY A 119 -15.01 -9.84 -22.58
C GLY A 119 -14.57 -9.82 -21.13
N THR A 120 -15.35 -9.14 -20.29
CA THR A 120 -15.16 -9.15 -18.82
C THR A 120 -16.14 -10.08 -18.11
N GLN A 121 -17.21 -10.54 -18.78
CA GLN A 121 -18.19 -11.43 -18.17
C GLN A 121 -17.55 -12.74 -17.71
N GLY A 122 -17.63 -13.01 -16.39
CA GLY A 122 -17.04 -14.20 -15.77
C GLY A 122 -15.51 -14.22 -15.68
N LEU A 123 -14.81 -13.12 -16.00
CA LEU A 123 -13.38 -12.98 -15.73
C LEU A 123 -13.14 -12.67 -14.24
N GLN A 124 -12.30 -13.46 -13.58
CA GLN A 124 -11.94 -13.25 -12.17
C GLN A 124 -10.53 -12.68 -12.00
N ALA A 125 -9.56 -13.16 -12.79
CA ALA A 125 -8.19 -12.65 -12.76
C ALA A 125 -7.42 -13.03 -14.04
N VAL A 126 -6.38 -12.25 -14.35
CA VAL A 126 -5.28 -12.64 -15.24
C VAL A 126 -3.99 -12.51 -14.44
N THR A 127 -3.22 -13.58 -14.32
CA THR A 127 -2.06 -13.68 -13.43
C THR A 127 -0.87 -14.34 -14.14
N TYR A 128 0.28 -14.38 -13.45
CA TYR A 128 1.45 -15.14 -13.84
C TYR A 128 1.96 -15.91 -12.62
N THR A 129 2.08 -17.23 -12.73
CA THR A 129 2.56 -18.14 -11.68
C THR A 129 3.38 -19.26 -12.31
N ASP A 130 4.35 -19.82 -11.58
CA ASP A 130 5.07 -21.04 -11.98
C ASP A 130 5.57 -21.04 -13.45
N GLY A 131 6.10 -19.89 -13.89
CA GLY A 131 6.67 -19.68 -15.22
C GLY A 131 5.67 -19.46 -16.37
N HIS A 132 4.36 -19.41 -16.11
CA HIS A 132 3.33 -19.29 -17.13
C HIS A 132 2.19 -18.33 -16.72
N PHE A 133 1.39 -17.91 -17.69
CA PHE A 133 0.22 -17.06 -17.45
C PHE A 133 -1.01 -17.90 -17.15
N VAL A 134 -1.91 -17.37 -16.34
CA VAL A 134 -3.17 -18.04 -15.98
C VAL A 134 -4.32 -17.04 -16.09
N ILE A 135 -5.41 -17.49 -16.70
CA ILE A 135 -6.67 -16.77 -16.77
C ILE A 135 -7.69 -17.52 -15.94
N ARG A 136 -8.20 -16.87 -14.88
CA ARG A 136 -9.17 -17.44 -13.95
C ARG A 136 -10.57 -16.96 -14.30
N THR A 137 -11.51 -17.88 -14.45
CA THR A 137 -12.90 -17.61 -14.81
C THR A 137 -13.87 -18.24 -13.83
N GLY A 138 -15.01 -17.60 -13.58
CA GLY A 138 -15.96 -18.04 -12.55
C GLY A 138 -16.99 -16.98 -12.20
N SER A 139 -17.48 -17.03 -10.97
CA SER A 139 -18.41 -16.05 -10.40
C SER A 139 -17.75 -14.68 -10.20
N VAL A 140 -18.56 -13.62 -10.17
CA VAL A 140 -18.09 -12.27 -9.82
C VAL A 140 -17.52 -12.25 -8.39
N ASN A 141 -16.43 -11.50 -8.19
CA ASN A 141 -15.81 -11.28 -6.88
C ASN A 141 -16.51 -10.10 -6.17
N THR A 142 -16.81 -10.23 -4.88
CA THR A 142 -17.40 -9.15 -4.07
C THR A 142 -16.32 -8.40 -3.27
N PRO A 143 -16.31 -7.06 -3.25
CA PRO A 143 -15.34 -6.30 -2.45
C PRO A 143 -15.68 -6.32 -0.95
N GLU A 144 -14.66 -6.40 -0.10
CA GLU A 144 -14.78 -6.42 1.37
C GLU A 144 -15.37 -5.12 1.95
N SER A 145 -15.28 -4.01 1.23
CA SER A 145 -15.58 -2.67 1.72
C SER A 145 -17.05 -2.23 1.62
N GLU A 146 -17.96 -3.06 1.09
CA GLU A 146 -19.37 -2.69 0.85
C GLU A 146 -20.39 -3.50 1.66
N VAL A 147 -20.12 -3.73 2.95
CA VAL A 147 -21.14 -4.24 3.89
C VAL A 147 -22.11 -3.12 4.30
N SER A 148 -23.00 -2.72 3.38
CA SER A 148 -24.18 -1.93 3.72
C SER A 148 -25.25 -2.83 4.34
N ALA A 149 -25.66 -2.54 5.58
CA ALA A 149 -26.49 -3.42 6.41
C ALA A 149 -27.99 -3.51 6.02
N THR A 150 -28.32 -3.55 4.73
CA THR A 150 -29.68 -3.82 4.20
C THR A 150 -29.64 -4.43 2.80
N GLN A 151 -29.46 -5.75 2.68
CA GLN A 151 -29.76 -6.45 1.41
C GLN A 151 -30.20 -7.92 1.55
N ASP A 152 -31.04 -8.20 2.55
CA ASP A 152 -31.89 -9.40 2.51
C ASP A 152 -32.84 -9.37 1.31
N SER A 153 -33.20 -10.55 0.80
CA SER A 153 -34.21 -10.75 -0.27
C SER A 153 -33.85 -10.31 -1.70
N GLN A 154 -32.74 -10.83 -2.24
CA GLN A 154 -32.63 -11.06 -3.69
C GLN A 154 -32.23 -12.53 -3.96
N PRO A 155 -32.96 -13.29 -4.79
CA PRO A 155 -32.63 -14.69 -5.05
C PRO A 155 -31.25 -14.86 -5.67
N ALA A 156 -30.47 -15.81 -5.16
CA ALA A 156 -29.20 -16.19 -5.75
C ALA A 156 -29.42 -16.73 -7.16
N ALA A 157 -28.80 -16.10 -8.17
CA ALA A 157 -28.85 -16.59 -9.55
C ALA A 157 -28.22 -17.99 -9.64
N GLU A 158 -28.90 -18.89 -10.35
CA GLU A 158 -28.59 -20.33 -10.32
C GLU A 158 -27.17 -20.66 -10.81
N ALA A 159 -26.43 -21.40 -9.99
CA ALA A 159 -25.07 -21.82 -10.29
C ALA A 159 -25.04 -23.02 -11.25
N SER A 160 -25.28 -22.82 -12.56
CA SER A 160 -24.91 -23.78 -13.63
C SER A 160 -24.93 -23.16 -15.04
N ALA A 161 -23.99 -22.25 -15.32
CA ALA A 161 -23.64 -21.85 -16.68
C ALA A 161 -22.14 -22.11 -16.96
N PRO A 162 -21.74 -22.62 -18.14
CA PRO A 162 -20.35 -22.56 -18.56
C PRO A 162 -19.95 -21.10 -18.80
N ALA A 163 -18.66 -20.77 -18.62
CA ALA A 163 -18.17 -19.39 -18.74
C ALA A 163 -18.44 -18.81 -20.14
N SER A 164 -19.46 -17.96 -20.24
CA SER A 164 -19.93 -17.34 -21.48
C SER A 164 -19.15 -16.07 -21.80
N ALA A 165 -18.68 -15.97 -23.03
CA ALA A 165 -18.18 -14.72 -23.61
C ALA A 165 -19.27 -13.64 -23.67
N ASP A 166 -18.89 -12.38 -23.88
CA ASP A 166 -19.86 -11.37 -24.32
C ASP A 166 -20.49 -11.81 -25.67
N PRO A 167 -21.75 -11.47 -25.97
CA PRO A 167 -22.39 -11.86 -27.23
C PRO A 167 -21.58 -11.46 -28.47
N GLY A 168 -21.13 -12.47 -29.24
CA GLY A 168 -20.32 -12.29 -30.46
C GLY A 168 -18.80 -12.40 -30.26
N LYS A 169 -18.31 -12.64 -29.04
CA LYS A 169 -16.88 -12.85 -28.73
C LYS A 169 -16.48 -14.33 -28.62
N LEU A 170 -15.18 -14.62 -28.48
CA LEU A 170 -14.61 -15.96 -28.28
C LEU A 170 -14.90 -16.47 -26.87
N THR A 171 -15.05 -17.78 -26.68
CA THR A 171 -15.08 -18.34 -25.31
C THR A 171 -13.71 -18.25 -24.63
N PRO A 172 -13.63 -18.25 -23.28
CA PRO A 172 -12.36 -18.25 -22.56
C PRO A 172 -11.44 -19.41 -22.97
N ALA A 173 -12.01 -20.59 -23.21
CA ALA A 173 -11.27 -21.76 -23.70
C ALA A 173 -10.76 -21.57 -25.15
N GLN A 174 -11.55 -20.97 -26.04
CA GLN A 174 -11.11 -20.65 -27.40
C GLN A 174 -10.04 -19.55 -27.46
N PHE A 175 -9.97 -18.68 -26.46
CA PHE A 175 -8.91 -17.70 -26.32
C PHE A 175 -7.64 -18.34 -25.76
N VAL A 176 -7.73 -19.07 -24.64
CA VAL A 176 -6.56 -19.71 -24.01
C VAL A 176 -5.95 -20.79 -24.89
N ALA A 177 -6.76 -21.59 -25.60
CA ALA A 177 -6.27 -22.57 -26.58
C ALA A 177 -5.55 -21.94 -27.79
N ARG A 178 -5.41 -20.61 -27.85
CA ARG A 178 -4.49 -19.96 -28.78
C ARG A 178 -3.07 -19.88 -28.25
N TYR A 179 -2.81 -19.94 -26.94
CA TYR A 179 -1.49 -19.67 -26.36
C TYR A 179 -0.88 -20.87 -25.62
N ALA A 180 0.37 -21.21 -25.93
CA ALA A 180 1.14 -22.31 -25.35
C ALA A 180 1.71 -22.04 -23.94
N ASN A 181 1.62 -20.81 -23.44
CA ASN A 181 2.04 -20.42 -22.09
C ASN A 181 0.92 -19.75 -21.27
N VAL A 182 -0.34 -19.94 -21.66
CA VAL A 182 -1.52 -19.50 -20.89
C VAL A 182 -2.34 -20.72 -20.50
N GLN A 183 -2.79 -20.79 -19.25
CA GLN A 183 -3.74 -21.80 -18.79
C GLN A 183 -5.09 -21.18 -18.42
N LEU A 184 -6.17 -21.96 -18.53
CA LEU A 184 -7.52 -21.56 -18.15
C LEU A 184 -7.91 -22.31 -16.87
N GLU A 185 -8.19 -21.56 -15.83
CA GLU A 185 -8.69 -22.10 -14.56
C GLU A 185 -10.13 -21.70 -14.31
N LYS A 186 -10.86 -22.55 -13.58
CA LYS A 186 -12.14 -22.21 -12.97
C LYS A 186 -11.92 -21.85 -11.51
N GLY A 187 -12.17 -20.60 -11.12
CA GLY A 187 -12.14 -20.19 -9.71
C GLY A 187 -13.52 -20.25 -9.05
N ALA A 188 -13.52 -20.34 -7.72
CA ALA A 188 -14.70 -20.10 -6.89
C ALA A 188 -15.00 -18.59 -6.81
N ALA A 189 -16.19 -18.22 -6.35
CA ALA A 189 -16.49 -16.82 -6.01
C ALA A 189 -15.58 -16.35 -4.87
N VAL A 190 -14.88 -15.23 -5.03
CA VAL A 190 -14.27 -14.55 -3.88
C VAL A 190 -15.37 -13.84 -3.12
N LYS A 191 -15.58 -14.28 -1.87
CA LYS A 191 -16.48 -13.68 -0.89
C LYS A 191 -15.65 -13.06 0.25
N THR A 192 -16.26 -12.16 1.01
CA THR A 192 -15.87 -11.92 2.40
C THR A 192 -15.89 -13.24 3.18
N GLU A 193 -14.89 -13.45 4.03
CA GLU A 193 -14.78 -14.68 4.81
C GLU A 193 -15.67 -14.65 6.07
N ASP A 194 -16.32 -15.76 6.39
CA ASP A 194 -17.15 -15.90 7.59
C ASP A 194 -16.26 -16.18 8.82
N ASP A 195 -16.41 -15.38 9.89
CA ASP A 195 -15.60 -15.46 11.11
C ASP A 195 -15.96 -16.66 12.01
N ILE A 196 -15.01 -17.56 12.24
CA ILE A 196 -15.15 -18.75 13.09
C ILE A 196 -14.39 -18.58 14.41
N PHE A 197 -15.11 -18.53 15.54
CA PHE A 197 -14.57 -18.27 16.88
C PHE A 197 -14.49 -19.51 17.76
N GLY A 198 -13.47 -19.57 18.62
CA GLY A 198 -13.34 -20.58 19.67
C GLY A 198 -14.58 -20.62 20.57
N GLY A 199 -15.16 -21.81 20.75
CA GLY A 199 -16.41 -22.04 21.49
C GLY A 199 -17.63 -22.25 20.60
N GLN A 200 -17.65 -21.74 19.36
CA GLN A 200 -18.76 -22.00 18.41
C GLN A 200 -18.94 -23.50 18.14
N GLY A 201 -20.16 -23.89 17.77
CA GLY A 201 -20.50 -25.28 17.51
C GLY A 201 -20.05 -25.78 16.14
N TYR A 202 -19.78 -27.08 16.04
CA TYR A 202 -19.68 -27.82 14.79
C TYR A 202 -20.23 -29.25 14.97
N PHE A 203 -20.65 -29.86 13.88
CA PHE A 203 -21.07 -31.26 13.80
C PHE A 203 -19.94 -32.13 13.27
N ALA A 204 -19.60 -33.21 13.99
CA ALA A 204 -18.76 -34.29 13.50
C ALA A 204 -19.64 -35.27 12.70
N ASP A 205 -19.66 -35.10 11.38
CA ASP A 205 -20.62 -35.72 10.45
C ASP A 205 -22.08 -35.68 10.96
N ASN A 206 -22.55 -36.81 11.49
CA ASN A 206 -23.85 -37.00 12.14
C ASN A 206 -23.72 -37.70 13.51
N LEU A 207 -22.50 -37.85 14.03
CA LEU A 207 -22.18 -38.64 15.22
C LEU A 207 -22.26 -37.78 16.49
N ALA A 208 -21.56 -36.66 16.50
CA ALA A 208 -21.48 -35.74 17.62
C ALA A 208 -21.72 -34.29 17.18
N ILE A 209 -22.10 -33.43 18.13
CA ILE A 209 -21.99 -31.98 18.02
C ILE A 209 -21.04 -31.55 19.12
N CYS A 210 -20.04 -30.73 18.79
CA CYS A 210 -19.00 -30.29 19.71
C CYS A 210 -18.71 -28.79 19.50
N SER A 211 -17.79 -28.24 20.28
CA SER A 211 -17.27 -26.87 20.12
C SER A 211 -15.88 -26.86 19.48
N ALA A 212 -15.67 -25.90 18.58
CA ALA A 212 -14.33 -25.49 18.17
C ALA A 212 -13.56 -25.00 19.41
N GLY A 213 -12.27 -25.34 19.53
CA GLY A 213 -11.39 -24.91 20.61
C GLY A 213 -10.66 -23.64 20.23
N PHE A 214 -9.59 -23.80 19.45
CA PHE A 214 -8.70 -22.71 19.03
C PHE A 214 -8.39 -22.79 17.54
N GLY A 215 -8.28 -21.64 16.88
CA GLY A 215 -7.62 -21.54 15.58
C GLY A 215 -6.10 -21.80 15.73
N ALA A 216 -5.51 -22.45 14.75
CA ALA A 216 -4.11 -22.81 14.70
C ALA A 216 -3.64 -22.99 13.24
N PHE A 217 -2.35 -23.24 13.06
CA PHE A 217 -1.71 -23.49 11.78
C PHE A 217 -0.93 -24.81 11.78
N SER A 218 -0.94 -25.51 10.64
CA SER A 218 -0.04 -26.62 10.38
C SER A 218 1.44 -26.17 10.38
N PRO A 219 2.41 -27.10 10.37
CA PRO A 219 3.83 -26.77 10.17
C PRO A 219 4.13 -26.08 8.82
N THR A 220 3.19 -26.11 7.88
CA THR A 220 3.27 -25.44 6.57
C THR A 220 2.46 -24.13 6.50
N GLY A 221 1.83 -23.71 7.60
CA GLY A 221 1.07 -22.45 7.67
C GLY A 221 -0.38 -22.53 7.19
N LEU A 222 -0.93 -23.73 6.98
CA LEU A 222 -2.34 -23.91 6.60
C LEU A 222 -3.24 -23.81 7.85
N PRO A 223 -4.38 -23.08 7.80
CA PRO A 223 -5.28 -22.94 8.94
C PRO A 223 -5.94 -24.28 9.33
N LEU A 224 -6.13 -24.49 10.63
CA LEU A 224 -6.81 -25.64 11.21
C LEU A 224 -7.48 -25.27 12.55
N VAL A 225 -8.49 -26.03 12.95
CA VAL A 225 -9.17 -25.90 14.25
C VAL A 225 -8.78 -27.04 15.18
N LEU A 226 -8.34 -26.69 16.39
CA LEU A 226 -8.16 -27.62 17.49
C LEU A 226 -9.49 -27.82 18.24
N THR A 227 -9.82 -29.06 18.57
CA THR A 227 -11.04 -29.47 19.31
C THR A 227 -10.75 -30.73 20.13
N ALA A 228 -11.74 -31.33 20.82
CA ALA A 228 -11.53 -32.56 21.59
C ALA A 228 -11.40 -33.80 20.68
N GLY A 229 -10.58 -34.75 21.11
CA GLY A 229 -10.31 -36.01 20.42
C GLY A 229 -11.50 -36.94 20.37
N HIS A 230 -12.27 -37.04 21.47
CA HIS A 230 -13.45 -37.89 21.54
C HIS A 230 -14.56 -37.48 20.56
N CYS A 231 -14.63 -36.19 20.18
CA CYS A 231 -15.55 -35.69 19.15
C CYS A 231 -15.32 -36.32 17.76
N ALA A 232 -14.15 -36.92 17.52
CA ALA A 232 -13.86 -37.68 16.30
C ALA A 232 -14.28 -39.16 16.38
N GLU A 233 -14.82 -39.65 17.51
CA GLU A 233 -15.26 -41.03 17.74
C GLU A 233 -14.16 -42.10 17.49
N ASP A 234 -12.99 -41.91 18.11
CA ASP A 234 -11.73 -42.62 17.85
C ASP A 234 -11.28 -42.56 16.37
N GLY A 235 -11.62 -41.45 15.69
CA GLY A 235 -11.32 -41.24 14.28
C GLY A 235 -12.33 -41.88 13.32
N LEU A 236 -13.55 -42.22 13.75
CA LEU A 236 -14.65 -42.55 12.83
C LEU A 236 -15.13 -41.34 12.04
N ALA A 237 -15.26 -40.18 12.68
CA ALA A 237 -15.68 -38.95 12.01
C ALA A 237 -14.66 -38.53 10.95
N LYS A 238 -15.14 -37.95 9.85
CA LYS A 238 -14.34 -37.51 8.69
C LYS A 238 -14.58 -36.06 8.34
N ALA A 239 -15.82 -35.58 8.30
CA ALA A 239 -16.10 -34.17 8.03
C ALA A 239 -16.59 -33.42 9.27
N ALA A 240 -16.27 -32.13 9.31
CA ALA A 240 -16.84 -31.17 10.24
C ALA A 240 -17.77 -30.21 9.48
N GLY A 241 -19.00 -30.01 9.98
CA GLY A 241 -19.94 -29.00 9.48
C GLY A 241 -20.16 -27.88 10.50
N ILE A 242 -20.18 -26.62 10.07
CA ILE A 242 -20.40 -25.46 10.94
C ILE A 242 -21.81 -25.51 11.55
N GLU A 243 -21.92 -25.25 12.85
CA GLU A 243 -23.21 -24.93 13.46
C GLU A 243 -23.44 -23.40 13.40
N PRO A 244 -24.49 -22.90 12.74
CA PRO A 244 -24.82 -21.48 12.75
C PRO A 244 -25.00 -20.97 14.19
N PRO A 245 -24.33 -19.89 14.63
CA PRO A 245 -24.36 -19.46 16.03
C PRO A 245 -25.77 -19.18 16.59
N THR A 246 -26.70 -18.74 15.74
CA THR A 246 -28.14 -18.54 16.05
C THR A 246 -28.90 -19.83 16.39
N SER A 247 -28.31 -21.00 16.10
CA SER A 247 -28.87 -22.32 16.37
C SER A 247 -28.34 -22.96 17.65
N ALA A 248 -27.47 -22.28 18.39
CA ALA A 248 -26.87 -22.80 19.62
C ALA A 248 -27.71 -22.48 20.88
N PRO A 249 -27.90 -23.42 21.83
CA PRO A 249 -28.47 -23.12 23.14
C PRO A 249 -27.69 -22.05 23.91
N ALA A 250 -26.37 -21.95 23.69
CA ALA A 250 -25.55 -20.87 24.22
C ALA A 250 -25.95 -19.46 23.71
N ALA A 251 -26.60 -19.38 22.54
CA ALA A 251 -27.22 -18.17 21.99
C ALA A 251 -28.72 -18.05 22.31
N GLY A 252 -29.25 -18.88 23.21
CA GLY A 252 -30.68 -18.94 23.56
C GLY A 252 -31.57 -19.70 22.57
N SER A 253 -30.98 -20.43 21.62
CA SER A 253 -31.75 -21.15 20.61
C SER A 253 -32.50 -22.36 21.18
N THR A 254 -33.73 -22.56 20.72
CA THR A 254 -34.61 -23.69 21.09
C THR A 254 -35.12 -24.47 19.89
N THR A 255 -34.75 -24.07 18.66
CA THR A 255 -35.17 -24.70 17.41
C THR A 255 -34.20 -25.79 16.97
N SER A 256 -34.72 -26.84 16.32
CA SER A 256 -33.87 -27.88 15.72
C SER A 256 -33.17 -27.35 14.46
N LEU A 257 -31.92 -27.76 14.27
CA LEU A 257 -31.10 -27.33 13.14
C LEU A 257 -31.61 -27.84 11.78
N VAL A 258 -31.69 -26.91 10.83
CA VAL A 258 -31.92 -27.22 9.41
C VAL A 258 -30.63 -27.77 8.81
N ARG A 259 -30.76 -28.80 7.96
CA ARG A 259 -29.64 -29.44 7.24
C ARG A 259 -29.90 -29.33 5.73
N PRO A 260 -28.86 -29.35 4.86
CA PRO A 260 -27.43 -29.55 5.17
C PRO A 260 -26.79 -28.34 5.86
N LEU A 261 -25.63 -28.57 6.48
CA LEU A 261 -24.79 -27.54 7.10
C LEU A 261 -23.69 -27.09 6.13
N ALA A 262 -23.15 -25.88 6.34
CA ALA A 262 -21.94 -25.45 5.65
C ALA A 262 -20.73 -26.28 6.12
N PRO A 263 -19.77 -26.64 5.25
CA PRO A 263 -18.57 -27.36 5.66
C PRO A 263 -17.64 -26.46 6.49
N LEU A 264 -17.02 -27.03 7.53
CA LEU A 264 -15.92 -26.42 8.28
C LEU A 264 -14.57 -26.93 7.77
N GLY A 265 -14.42 -28.25 7.60
CA GLY A 265 -13.18 -28.92 7.20
C GLY A 265 -13.27 -30.44 7.38
N ILE A 266 -12.14 -31.14 7.45
CA ILE A 266 -12.06 -32.59 7.69
C ILE A 266 -11.18 -32.94 8.89
N PHE A 267 -11.46 -34.06 9.55
CA PHE A 267 -10.62 -34.57 10.64
C PHE A 267 -9.31 -35.19 10.10
N GLY A 268 -8.20 -34.51 10.34
CA GLY A 268 -6.85 -34.96 9.97
C GLY A 268 -6.14 -35.78 11.05
N PHE A 269 -6.40 -35.48 12.32
CA PHE A 269 -5.84 -36.18 13.47
C PHE A 269 -6.82 -36.17 14.65
N SER A 270 -6.77 -37.22 15.48
CA SER A 270 -7.50 -37.31 16.75
C SER A 270 -6.80 -38.27 17.71
N GLN A 271 -6.66 -37.88 18.97
CA GLN A 271 -6.25 -38.74 20.08
C GLN A 271 -7.15 -38.50 21.29
N PHE A 272 -7.80 -39.57 21.78
CA PHE A 272 -8.51 -39.61 23.05
C PHE A 272 -7.97 -40.73 23.95
N GLY A 273 -7.36 -40.34 25.07
CA GLY A 273 -6.54 -41.23 25.89
C GLY A 273 -5.10 -41.31 25.37
N GLY A 274 -4.50 -42.49 25.44
CA GLY A 274 -3.13 -42.70 24.95
C GLY A 274 -3.01 -42.71 23.42
N PRO A 275 -1.78 -42.86 22.88
CA PRO A 275 -1.51 -42.84 21.44
C PRO A 275 -2.42 -43.78 20.64
N SER A 276 -2.84 -43.33 19.46
CA SER A 276 -3.80 -44.07 18.60
C SER A 276 -5.15 -44.38 19.27
N ASN A 277 -5.60 -43.52 20.19
CA ASN A 277 -6.83 -43.68 20.98
C ASN A 277 -6.81 -44.89 21.93
N SER A 278 -5.67 -45.16 22.58
CA SER A 278 -5.53 -46.33 23.45
C SER A 278 -6.15 -46.12 24.84
N ALA A 279 -6.93 -47.11 25.30
CA ALA A 279 -7.34 -47.25 26.69
C ALA A 279 -6.16 -47.50 27.64
N ALA A 280 -6.40 -47.29 28.95
CA ALA A 280 -5.48 -47.67 30.00
C ALA A 280 -5.37 -49.20 30.12
N THR A 281 -4.20 -49.71 30.52
CA THR A 281 -3.97 -51.15 30.70
C THR A 281 -3.37 -51.45 32.07
N ALA A 282 -3.60 -52.66 32.57
CA ALA A 282 -3.02 -53.12 33.84
C ALA A 282 -1.48 -53.25 33.84
N ALA A 283 -0.85 -53.26 32.66
CA ALA A 283 0.61 -53.21 32.52
C ALA A 283 1.19 -51.79 32.63
N GLY A 284 0.35 -50.80 32.91
CA GLY A 284 0.64 -49.38 32.77
C GLY A 284 -0.01 -48.80 31.51
N SER A 285 -0.12 -47.47 31.46
CA SER A 285 -0.66 -46.76 30.30
C SER A 285 0.21 -45.57 29.93
N SER A 286 0.37 -45.35 28.63
CA SER A 286 0.92 -44.12 28.06
C SER A 286 -0.14 -43.01 28.21
N VAL A 287 -0.10 -42.35 29.37
CA VAL A 287 -0.96 -41.20 29.70
C VAL A 287 -0.91 -40.15 28.59
N GLY A 288 -2.05 -39.91 27.94
CA GLY A 288 -2.16 -39.04 26.78
C GLY A 288 -3.12 -37.88 27.02
N THR A 289 -4.02 -37.61 26.06
CA THR A 289 -4.80 -36.37 26.02
C THR A 289 -6.16 -36.55 25.32
N ASP A 290 -6.90 -35.46 25.12
CA ASP A 290 -8.16 -35.39 24.38
C ASP A 290 -8.12 -34.24 23.36
N ILE A 291 -7.55 -34.51 22.18
CA ILE A 291 -7.32 -33.50 21.12
C ILE A 291 -7.65 -34.04 19.72
N ALA A 292 -8.19 -33.19 18.85
CA ALA A 292 -8.34 -33.43 17.42
C ALA A 292 -8.01 -32.18 16.61
N VAL A 293 -7.65 -32.42 15.34
CA VAL A 293 -7.35 -31.42 14.32
C VAL A 293 -8.39 -31.54 13.22
N ILE A 294 -9.16 -30.48 13.03
CA ILE A 294 -9.95 -30.26 11.82
C ILE A 294 -9.10 -29.40 10.88
N GLN A 295 -8.68 -29.97 9.76
CA GLN A 295 -7.84 -29.37 8.72
C GLN A 295 -8.62 -29.18 7.41
N ASP A 296 -7.93 -28.75 6.35
CA ASP A 296 -8.49 -28.49 5.01
C ASP A 296 -9.77 -27.64 5.11
N ILE A 297 -9.62 -26.55 5.87
CA ILE A 297 -10.69 -25.61 6.23
C ILE A 297 -11.35 -25.07 4.96
N ALA A 298 -12.68 -25.02 4.96
CA ALA A 298 -13.43 -24.64 3.77
C ALA A 298 -13.10 -23.20 3.33
N PRO A 299 -12.98 -22.94 2.01
CA PRO A 299 -12.58 -21.62 1.50
C PRO A 299 -13.66 -20.57 1.78
N GLY A 300 -13.25 -19.39 2.23
CA GLY A 300 -14.15 -18.34 2.70
C GLY A 300 -14.49 -18.42 4.19
N LEU A 301 -13.68 -19.11 5.00
CA LEU A 301 -13.78 -19.12 6.46
C LEU A 301 -12.52 -18.50 7.08
N ASN A 302 -12.70 -17.47 7.90
CA ASN A 302 -11.62 -16.85 8.64
C ASN A 302 -11.61 -17.40 10.07
N LEU A 303 -10.61 -18.23 10.40
CA LEU A 303 -10.44 -18.68 11.79
C LEU A 303 -9.97 -17.50 12.64
N GLN A 304 -10.69 -17.21 13.72
CA GLN A 304 -10.39 -16.09 14.59
C GLN A 304 -9.58 -16.54 15.82
N PRO A 305 -8.46 -15.87 16.15
CA PRO A 305 -7.70 -16.12 17.37
C PRO A 305 -8.39 -15.51 18.60
N ALA A 306 -9.64 -15.89 18.83
CA ALA A 306 -10.47 -15.39 19.93
C ALA A 306 -11.58 -16.39 20.30
N ALA A 307 -11.94 -16.43 21.58
CA ALA A 307 -13.03 -17.24 22.10
C ALA A 307 -14.33 -16.41 22.25
N THR A 308 -15.46 -16.88 21.71
CA THR A 308 -16.73 -16.18 21.82
C THR A 308 -17.26 -16.17 23.26
N THR A 309 -17.73 -15.00 23.70
CA THR A 309 -18.37 -14.78 25.01
C THR A 309 -19.87 -15.07 24.98
N TRP A 310 -20.45 -15.34 23.81
CA TRP A 310 -21.90 -15.55 23.58
C TRP A 310 -22.82 -14.39 23.98
N GLY A 311 -22.29 -13.24 24.43
CA GLY A 311 -23.11 -12.08 24.83
C GLY A 311 -23.87 -11.42 23.67
N ASN A 312 -23.38 -11.58 22.44
CA ASN A 312 -24.03 -11.14 21.20
C ASN A 312 -23.51 -12.02 20.05
N THR A 313 -24.39 -12.50 19.17
CA THR A 313 -24.07 -13.34 18.01
C THR A 313 -24.06 -12.60 16.67
N ILE A 314 -24.53 -11.34 16.64
CA ILE A 314 -24.56 -10.48 15.44
C ILE A 314 -23.32 -9.58 15.40
N THR A 315 -22.94 -9.02 16.56
CA THR A 315 -21.67 -8.30 16.75
C THR A 315 -20.94 -8.88 17.98
N PRO A 316 -20.21 -10.00 17.82
CA PRO A 316 -19.49 -10.62 18.93
C PRO A 316 -18.41 -9.73 19.52
N ASP A 317 -18.25 -9.77 20.85
CA ASP A 317 -17.06 -9.26 21.54
C ASP A 317 -16.30 -10.46 22.17
N PRO A 318 -15.37 -11.07 21.42
CA PRO A 318 -14.71 -12.31 21.82
C PRO A 318 -13.39 -12.03 22.56
N VAL A 319 -13.03 -12.88 23.53
CA VAL A 319 -11.76 -12.73 24.25
C VAL A 319 -10.62 -13.26 23.38
N ARG A 320 -9.75 -12.34 22.96
CA ARG A 320 -8.63 -12.58 22.04
C ARG A 320 -7.54 -13.43 22.69
N ILE A 321 -6.87 -14.27 21.91
CA ILE A 321 -5.81 -15.19 22.34
C ILE A 321 -4.46 -14.61 21.92
N VAL A 322 -3.59 -14.26 22.87
CA VAL A 322 -2.24 -13.70 22.60
C VAL A 322 -1.11 -14.66 23.00
N GLY A 323 -1.44 -15.84 23.51
CA GLY A 323 -0.49 -16.90 23.81
C GLY A 323 -1.16 -18.12 24.46
N THR A 324 -0.34 -19.05 24.91
CA THR A 324 -0.73 -20.23 25.71
C THR A 324 -0.22 -20.08 27.15
N THR A 325 -0.83 -20.77 28.11
CA THR A 325 -0.33 -20.83 29.50
C THR A 325 -0.69 -22.17 30.14
N ALA A 326 0.19 -22.68 31.00
CA ALA A 326 -0.04 -23.95 31.70
C ALA A 326 -1.18 -23.82 32.75
N PRO A 327 -2.01 -24.86 32.96
CA PRO A 327 -2.93 -24.90 34.08
C PRO A 327 -2.19 -25.14 35.40
N PHE A 328 -2.64 -24.49 36.47
CA PHE A 328 -2.15 -24.70 37.85
C PHE A 328 -3.27 -24.35 38.86
N GLN A 329 -3.17 -24.85 40.09
CA GLN A 329 -4.26 -24.69 41.08
C GLN A 329 -4.49 -23.22 41.47
N GLY A 330 -5.77 -22.81 41.55
CA GLY A 330 -6.20 -21.45 41.88
C GLY A 330 -6.23 -20.47 40.70
N GLN A 331 -5.66 -20.83 39.53
CA GLN A 331 -5.68 -20.03 38.30
C GLN A 331 -7.11 -19.64 37.93
N LYS A 332 -7.36 -18.35 37.64
CA LYS A 332 -8.69 -17.90 37.17
C LYS A 332 -8.86 -18.27 35.71
N VAL A 333 -9.94 -18.99 35.42
CA VAL A 333 -10.23 -19.50 34.08
C VAL A 333 -11.66 -19.21 33.68
N CYS A 334 -11.85 -18.90 32.41
CA CYS A 334 -13.15 -18.87 31.75
C CYS A 334 -13.12 -19.87 30.60
N ARG A 335 -14.26 -20.48 30.29
CA ARG A 335 -14.44 -21.33 29.12
C ARG A 335 -15.61 -20.88 28.27
N SER A 336 -15.57 -21.27 27.00
CA SER A 336 -16.69 -21.13 26.07
C SER A 336 -17.13 -22.49 25.54
N GLY A 337 -18.41 -22.62 25.22
CA GLY A 337 -18.97 -23.82 24.59
C GLY A 337 -20.37 -23.56 24.02
N ARG A 338 -20.74 -24.35 23.01
CA ARG A 338 -21.98 -24.20 22.21
C ARG A 338 -23.27 -24.56 22.94
N THR A 339 -23.20 -25.19 24.10
CA THR A 339 -24.37 -25.63 24.89
C THR A 339 -24.56 -24.75 26.12
N THR A 340 -23.51 -24.48 26.90
CA THR A 340 -23.60 -23.68 28.14
C THR A 340 -22.99 -22.27 28.04
N GLY A 341 -22.38 -21.90 26.91
CA GLY A 341 -21.84 -20.56 26.67
C GLY A 341 -20.66 -20.20 27.56
N TRP A 342 -20.48 -18.91 27.84
CA TRP A 342 -19.38 -18.41 28.66
C TRP A 342 -19.58 -18.72 30.14
N LYS A 343 -18.61 -19.39 30.78
CA LYS A 343 -18.61 -19.74 32.21
C LYS A 343 -17.22 -19.60 32.82
N CYS A 344 -17.11 -18.98 34.00
CA CYS A 344 -15.84 -18.69 34.66
C CYS A 344 -15.79 -19.22 36.09
N GLY A 345 -14.57 -19.50 36.58
CA GLY A 345 -14.29 -20.03 37.90
C GLY A 345 -12.78 -20.02 38.19
N ALA A 346 -12.31 -21.06 38.87
CA ALA A 346 -10.88 -21.31 39.08
C ALA A 346 -10.54 -22.79 38.83
N VAL A 347 -9.28 -23.06 38.51
CA VAL A 347 -8.72 -24.42 38.45
C VAL A 347 -8.62 -24.97 39.87
N ASP A 348 -9.27 -26.09 40.15
CA ASP A 348 -9.29 -26.71 41.49
C ASP A 348 -8.23 -27.80 41.64
N SER A 349 -7.89 -28.55 40.58
CA SER A 349 -6.67 -29.39 40.52
C SER A 349 -6.12 -29.54 39.10
N VAL A 350 -4.93 -30.15 38.99
CA VAL A 350 -4.26 -30.52 37.72
C VAL A 350 -3.64 -31.90 37.88
N GLY A 351 -3.80 -32.78 36.90
CA GLY A 351 -3.32 -34.16 36.98
C GLY A 351 -3.73 -35.02 35.80
N ILE A 352 -4.18 -36.25 36.10
CA ILE A 352 -4.59 -37.25 35.12
C ILE A 352 -6.01 -37.69 35.43
N TRP A 353 -6.90 -37.48 34.47
CA TRP A 353 -8.32 -37.84 34.58
C TRP A 353 -8.61 -39.09 33.75
N MET A 354 -9.37 -40.02 34.32
CA MET A 354 -9.80 -41.25 33.65
C MET A 354 -11.18 -41.03 33.05
N MET A 355 -11.22 -40.80 31.73
CA MET A 355 -12.44 -40.51 30.99
C MET A 355 -13.02 -41.80 30.39
N PRO A 356 -14.35 -42.04 30.42
CA PRO A 356 -14.92 -43.20 29.74
C PRO A 356 -14.77 -43.07 28.22
N GLY A 357 -14.23 -44.11 27.58
CA GLY A 357 -14.13 -44.22 26.13
C GLY A 357 -15.46 -44.59 25.48
N ARG A 358 -15.52 -44.49 24.15
CA ARG A 358 -16.73 -44.81 23.36
C ARG A 358 -17.17 -46.28 23.43
N ASN A 359 -16.33 -47.18 23.96
CA ASN A 359 -16.66 -48.57 24.21
C ASN A 359 -16.94 -48.87 25.70
N SER A 360 -16.92 -47.87 26.59
CA SER A 360 -17.29 -48.02 28.00
C SER A 360 -18.79 -48.36 28.11
N VAL A 361 -19.11 -49.57 28.58
CA VAL A 361 -20.49 -50.08 28.59
C VAL A 361 -21.00 -50.43 30.00
N PRO A 362 -22.33 -50.36 30.25
CA PRO A 362 -22.91 -50.84 31.49
C PRO A 362 -22.71 -52.36 31.66
N PRO A 363 -22.56 -52.90 32.89
CA PRO A 363 -22.56 -52.16 34.16
C PRO A 363 -21.20 -51.55 34.53
N ASN A 364 -20.09 -52.09 34.00
CA ASN A 364 -18.72 -51.73 34.39
C ASN A 364 -18.06 -50.91 33.28
N TYR A 365 -18.23 -49.59 33.33
CA TYR A 365 -17.69 -48.63 32.36
C TYR A 365 -16.14 -48.60 32.30
N ASP A 366 -15.46 -49.31 33.21
CA ASP A 366 -14.00 -49.39 33.34
C ASP A 366 -13.29 -50.03 32.13
N ASN A 367 -14.04 -50.65 31.20
CA ASN A 367 -13.52 -51.45 30.10
C ASN A 367 -12.90 -50.65 28.93
N ASP A 368 -12.96 -49.31 28.96
CA ASP A 368 -12.39 -48.42 27.93
C ASP A 368 -11.92 -47.07 28.53
N LEU A 369 -11.35 -47.08 29.74
CA LEU A 369 -10.90 -45.84 30.41
C LEU A 369 -9.74 -45.19 29.67
N ARG A 370 -9.87 -43.91 29.34
CA ARG A 370 -8.92 -43.08 28.61
C ARG A 370 -8.17 -42.14 29.58
N PRO A 371 -6.84 -42.31 29.78
CA PRO A 371 -6.06 -41.47 30.66
C PRO A 371 -5.66 -40.16 29.97
N VAL A 372 -6.25 -39.05 30.41
CA VAL A 372 -6.10 -37.70 29.83
C VAL A 372 -5.36 -36.79 30.80
N ARG A 373 -4.32 -36.10 30.34
CA ARG A 373 -3.66 -35.01 31.07
C ARG A 373 -4.58 -33.80 31.09
N ALA A 374 -5.06 -33.46 32.28
CA ALA A 374 -6.19 -32.56 32.42
C ALA A 374 -6.18 -31.79 33.74
N PHE A 375 -6.96 -30.72 33.77
CA PHE A 375 -7.27 -29.92 34.94
C PHE A 375 -8.78 -29.78 35.09
N ASP A 376 -9.23 -29.36 36.26
CA ASP A 376 -10.64 -29.40 36.62
C ASP A 376 -11.11 -28.15 37.37
N SER A 377 -12.44 -28.02 37.48
CA SER A 377 -13.10 -26.99 38.26
C SER A 377 -14.49 -27.44 38.73
N THR A 378 -14.75 -27.31 40.02
CA THR A 378 -16.07 -27.46 40.65
C THR A 378 -16.96 -26.23 40.40
N SER A 379 -16.34 -25.07 40.20
CA SER A 379 -16.98 -23.76 40.08
C SER A 379 -17.42 -23.42 38.66
N VAL A 380 -16.75 -23.94 37.63
CA VAL A 380 -17.18 -23.85 36.23
C VAL A 380 -18.28 -24.88 35.93
N LYS A 381 -19.16 -24.59 34.97
CA LYS A 381 -20.20 -25.50 34.49
C LYS A 381 -20.11 -25.80 32.99
N SER A 382 -20.63 -26.95 32.60
CA SER A 382 -20.66 -27.47 31.24
C SER A 382 -21.75 -28.52 31.03
N ALA A 383 -22.04 -28.84 29.78
CA ALA A 383 -22.92 -29.92 29.38
C ALA A 383 -22.38 -30.63 28.12
N GLY A 384 -23.06 -31.72 27.72
CA GLY A 384 -22.78 -32.39 26.45
C GLY A 384 -22.81 -31.41 25.27
N GLY A 385 -21.87 -31.60 24.34
CA GLY A 385 -21.66 -30.74 23.18
C GLY A 385 -20.79 -29.50 23.41
N ASP A 386 -20.47 -29.14 24.65
CA ASP A 386 -19.45 -28.13 24.94
C ASP A 386 -18.00 -28.67 24.77
N SER A 387 -17.85 -29.97 24.47
CA SER A 387 -16.59 -30.67 24.26
C SER A 387 -15.72 -29.99 23.21
N GLY A 388 -14.41 -29.92 23.44
CA GLY A 388 -13.46 -29.21 22.60
C GLY A 388 -13.43 -27.69 22.80
N GLY A 389 -14.46 -27.10 23.41
CA GLY A 389 -14.54 -25.66 23.65
C GLY A 389 -13.39 -25.12 24.51
N PRO A 390 -12.90 -23.90 24.23
CA PRO A 390 -11.67 -23.38 24.81
C PRO A 390 -11.84 -23.03 26.29
N TRP A 391 -10.79 -23.29 27.07
CA TRP A 391 -10.55 -22.75 28.40
C TRP A 391 -9.37 -21.78 28.34
N ILE A 392 -9.53 -20.59 28.91
CA ILE A 392 -8.55 -19.50 28.83
C ILE A 392 -8.40 -18.78 30.18
N SER A 393 -7.25 -18.16 30.41
CA SER A 393 -6.94 -17.30 31.57
C SER A 393 -6.50 -15.92 31.07
N GLY A 394 -7.28 -14.88 31.32
CA GLY A 394 -7.14 -13.60 30.61
C GLY A 394 -7.20 -13.82 29.09
N ASN A 395 -6.14 -13.44 28.39
CA ASN A 395 -5.97 -13.64 26.94
C ASN A 395 -5.09 -14.86 26.58
N PHE A 396 -4.87 -15.81 27.49
CA PHE A 396 -4.01 -16.98 27.28
C PHE A 396 -4.80 -18.29 27.24
N ALA A 397 -4.54 -19.12 26.23
CA ALA A 397 -5.17 -20.42 26.06
C ALA A 397 -4.59 -21.47 27.03
N VAL A 398 -5.46 -22.16 27.78
CA VAL A 398 -5.10 -23.11 28.85
C VAL A 398 -5.44 -24.56 28.49
N GLY A 399 -6.57 -24.79 27.81
CA GLY A 399 -7.05 -26.14 27.53
C GLY A 399 -8.29 -26.23 26.65
N THR A 400 -8.67 -27.46 26.32
CA THR A 400 -9.91 -27.82 25.60
C THR A 400 -10.81 -28.64 26.51
N HIS A 401 -12.13 -28.40 26.48
CA HIS A 401 -13.05 -29.10 27.37
C HIS A 401 -13.17 -30.60 27.03
N THR A 402 -12.93 -31.50 27.98
CA THR A 402 -12.99 -32.96 27.76
C THR A 402 -14.25 -33.61 28.34
N GLY A 403 -14.76 -33.14 29.49
CA GLY A 403 -15.98 -33.71 30.07
C GLY A 403 -16.33 -33.19 31.46
N ALA A 404 -17.18 -33.92 32.18
CA ALA A 404 -17.75 -33.48 33.46
C ALA A 404 -18.09 -34.64 34.40
N GLU A 405 -17.82 -34.47 35.69
CA GLU A 405 -18.37 -35.36 36.72
C GLU A 405 -19.81 -34.93 37.06
N ASN A 406 -20.72 -35.90 37.17
CA ASN A 406 -22.12 -35.68 37.49
C ASN A 406 -22.58 -36.66 38.58
N LEU A 407 -22.94 -36.16 39.76
CA LEU A 407 -23.52 -36.96 40.84
C LEU A 407 -25.02 -36.70 40.94
N LYS A 408 -25.83 -37.77 40.85
CA LYS A 408 -27.31 -37.74 40.92
C LYS A 408 -27.97 -36.77 39.92
N GLY A 409 -27.35 -36.58 38.76
CA GLY A 409 -27.83 -35.65 37.71
C GLY A 409 -27.45 -34.18 37.90
N ALA A 410 -26.66 -33.84 38.92
CA ALA A 410 -26.08 -32.52 39.08
C ALA A 410 -24.56 -32.54 38.79
N GLN A 411 -24.08 -31.56 38.03
CA GLN A 411 -22.65 -31.45 37.73
C GLN A 411 -21.85 -31.01 38.97
N THR A 412 -20.97 -31.90 39.41
CA THR A 412 -20.00 -31.66 40.48
C THR A 412 -18.69 -31.09 39.95
N LEU A 413 -18.26 -31.47 38.74
CA LEU A 413 -16.98 -31.06 38.17
C LEU A 413 -17.05 -30.80 36.66
N ALA A 414 -16.26 -29.84 36.16
CA ALA A 414 -15.94 -29.64 34.75
C ALA A 414 -14.44 -29.91 34.53
N ILE A 415 -14.08 -30.67 33.50
CA ILE A 415 -12.70 -31.16 33.25
C ILE A 415 -12.25 -30.68 31.86
N ALA A 416 -10.98 -30.30 31.73
CA ALA A 416 -10.35 -29.86 30.48
C ALA A 416 -9.00 -30.53 30.27
N ALA A 417 -8.72 -31.01 29.06
CA ALA A 417 -7.37 -31.42 28.68
C ALA A 417 -6.44 -30.20 28.69
N THR A 418 -5.20 -30.35 29.17
CA THR A 418 -4.23 -29.25 29.10
C THR A 418 -3.91 -28.97 27.62
N LEU A 419 -3.80 -27.70 27.23
CA LEU A 419 -3.47 -27.39 25.85
C LEU A 419 -2.03 -27.80 25.55
N GLU A 420 -1.09 -27.49 26.45
CA GLU A 420 0.35 -27.79 26.35
C GLU A 420 0.63 -29.27 26.04
N ASP A 421 0.13 -30.20 26.86
CA ASP A 421 0.28 -31.64 26.63
C ASP A 421 -0.45 -32.08 25.34
N SER A 422 -1.57 -31.44 25.01
CA SER A 422 -2.33 -31.74 23.79
C SER A 422 -1.55 -31.43 22.53
N ILE A 423 -0.97 -30.23 22.40
CA ILE A 423 -0.23 -29.84 21.19
C ILE A 423 0.97 -30.78 20.95
N ALA A 424 1.63 -31.19 22.03
CA ALA A 424 2.80 -32.08 21.99
C ALA A 424 2.50 -33.48 21.42
N THR A 425 1.24 -33.91 21.37
CA THR A 425 0.84 -35.20 20.75
C THR A 425 0.60 -35.12 19.24
N ILE A 426 0.42 -33.92 18.67
CA ILE A 426 0.02 -33.76 17.27
C ILE A 426 1.22 -34.04 16.35
N PRO A 427 1.14 -34.99 15.39
CA PRO A 427 2.26 -35.33 14.51
C PRO A 427 2.75 -34.14 13.68
N GLY A 428 4.04 -33.82 13.80
CA GLY A 428 4.66 -32.65 13.16
C GLY A 428 4.49 -31.33 13.93
N GLY A 429 3.64 -31.30 14.97
CA GLY A 429 3.28 -30.10 15.72
C GLY A 429 2.30 -29.18 14.99
N VAL A 430 1.84 -28.13 15.67
CA VAL A 430 1.05 -27.02 15.12
C VAL A 430 1.40 -25.73 15.86
N GLN A 431 1.13 -24.57 15.25
CA GLN A 431 1.23 -23.27 15.92
C GLN A 431 -0.18 -22.77 16.28
N VAL A 432 -0.46 -22.46 17.55
CA VAL A 432 -1.70 -21.76 17.93
C VAL A 432 -1.76 -20.39 17.25
N GLN A 433 -2.92 -20.03 16.70
CA GLN A 433 -3.13 -18.75 16.03
C GLN A 433 -3.24 -17.65 17.10
N LEU A 434 -2.44 -16.60 16.96
CA LEU A 434 -2.36 -15.51 17.92
C LEU A 434 -2.96 -14.22 17.35
N PHE A 435 -3.71 -13.52 18.17
CA PHE A 435 -4.19 -12.18 17.89
C PHE A 435 -3.02 -11.20 17.98
N LEU A 436 -2.79 -10.45 16.90
CA LEU A 436 -1.76 -9.42 16.82
C LEU A 436 -2.39 -8.07 16.44
N ASN A 437 -2.17 -7.04 17.24
CA ASN A 437 -2.53 -5.67 16.85
C ASN A 437 -1.62 -5.17 15.73
N LYS A 438 -2.14 -4.26 14.89
CA LYS A 438 -1.34 -3.59 13.87
C LYS A 438 -0.33 -2.62 14.53
N PRO A 439 0.87 -2.45 13.93
CA PRO A 439 1.87 -1.53 14.45
C PRO A 439 1.50 -0.06 14.20
N GLU A 440 1.84 0.80 15.14
CA GLU A 440 1.69 2.26 15.12
C GLU A 440 3.06 2.94 15.22
N LEU A 441 3.20 4.17 14.71
CA LEU A 441 4.42 4.97 14.93
C LEU A 441 4.33 5.75 16.24
N VAL A 442 5.40 5.68 17.04
CA VAL A 442 5.57 6.48 18.26
C VAL A 442 6.51 7.61 17.91
N ALA A 443 5.93 8.78 17.69
CA ALA A 443 6.59 9.87 17.00
C ALA A 443 6.93 11.04 17.93
N PRO A 444 7.98 11.83 17.63
CA PRO A 444 7.94 13.26 17.93
C PRO A 444 6.73 13.89 17.20
N ALA A 445 6.25 15.04 17.65
CA ALA A 445 4.94 15.61 17.31
C ALA A 445 4.65 15.92 15.82
N ASN A 446 5.58 15.60 14.91
CA ASN A 446 5.53 15.85 13.47
C ASN A 446 6.00 14.64 12.62
N LEU A 447 6.14 13.42 13.19
CA LEU A 447 6.63 12.22 12.47
C LEU A 447 7.99 12.39 11.76
N THR A 448 8.82 13.32 12.26
CA THR A 448 10.12 13.65 11.67
C THR A 448 11.26 13.05 12.47
N PHE A 449 12.11 12.27 11.80
CA PHE A 449 13.28 11.59 12.33
C PHE A 449 14.53 12.09 11.59
N ALA A 450 15.70 12.14 12.23
CA ALA A 450 16.93 12.50 11.51
C ALA A 450 17.38 11.35 10.59
N ALA A 451 18.13 11.67 9.53
CA ALA A 451 18.78 10.67 8.69
C ALA A 451 19.62 9.69 9.54
N GLY A 452 19.42 8.38 9.36
CA GLY A 452 20.10 7.34 10.13
C GLY A 452 19.71 7.23 11.62
N ALA A 453 18.73 8.00 12.12
CA ALA A 453 18.18 7.82 13.47
C ALA A 453 17.12 6.71 13.51
N ASP A 454 16.77 6.23 14.71
CA ASP A 454 15.75 5.19 14.85
C ASP A 454 14.33 5.73 14.64
N VAL A 455 13.62 5.12 13.70
CA VAL A 455 12.18 5.25 13.50
C VAL A 455 11.49 4.39 14.55
N THR A 456 10.95 5.02 15.59
CA THR A 456 10.30 4.35 16.72
C THR A 456 8.82 4.10 16.49
N GLY A 457 8.36 2.92 16.92
CA GLY A 457 6.98 2.50 16.83
C GLY A 457 6.56 1.65 18.02
N ARG A 458 5.27 1.33 18.06
CA ARG A 458 4.66 0.45 19.05
C ARG A 458 3.68 -0.53 18.42
N VAL A 459 3.37 -1.59 19.14
CA VAL A 459 2.22 -2.47 18.97
C VAL A 459 1.42 -2.36 20.25
N ALA A 460 0.18 -1.88 20.18
CA ALA A 460 -0.66 -1.77 21.36
C ALA A 460 -1.00 -3.17 21.92
N ALA A 461 -1.09 -3.30 23.25
CA ALA A 461 -1.66 -4.48 23.88
C ALA A 461 -3.20 -4.50 23.75
N ALA A 462 -3.83 -3.37 24.08
CA ALA A 462 -5.29 -3.22 24.08
C ALA A 462 -5.92 -3.54 22.71
N PRO A 463 -7.10 -4.20 22.66
CA PRO A 463 -7.96 -4.57 23.79
C PRO A 463 -7.62 -5.93 24.44
N ALA A 464 -6.52 -6.60 24.05
CA ALA A 464 -5.94 -7.67 24.87
C ALA A 464 -5.16 -7.07 26.06
N SER A 465 -4.81 -7.90 27.04
CA SER A 465 -3.99 -7.50 28.20
C SER A 465 -2.54 -7.18 27.80
N SER A 466 -2.01 -7.88 26.81
CA SER A 466 -0.59 -7.88 26.46
C SER A 466 -0.38 -8.11 24.96
N VAL A 467 0.80 -7.73 24.46
CA VAL A 467 1.27 -8.10 23.12
C VAL A 467 1.76 -9.56 23.17
N ALA A 468 1.46 -10.34 22.13
CA ALA A 468 1.91 -11.73 22.04
C ALA A 468 3.45 -11.84 22.10
N ALA A 469 3.97 -12.70 22.97
CA ALA A 469 5.41 -12.86 23.18
C ALA A 469 6.13 -13.34 21.90
N ASN A 470 7.37 -12.88 21.70
CA ASN A 470 8.20 -13.15 20.51
C ASN A 470 7.65 -12.59 19.18
N SER A 471 6.71 -11.66 19.23
CA SER A 471 6.24 -10.96 18.02
C SER A 471 7.33 -10.07 17.41
N LYS A 472 7.19 -9.83 16.10
CA LYS A 472 8.02 -8.90 15.33
C LYS A 472 7.13 -7.94 14.55
N VAL A 473 7.67 -6.80 14.11
CA VAL A 473 7.09 -5.99 13.03
C VAL A 473 7.86 -6.24 11.75
N ARG A 474 7.16 -6.64 10.69
CA ARG A 474 7.72 -6.76 9.34
C ARG A 474 7.48 -5.45 8.59
N VAL A 475 8.55 -4.67 8.40
CA VAL A 475 8.58 -3.42 7.63
C VAL A 475 8.88 -3.73 6.16
N THR A 476 8.04 -3.25 5.24
CA THR A 476 8.23 -3.43 3.80
C THR A 476 8.33 -2.07 3.10
N LEU A 477 9.42 -1.89 2.36
CA LEU A 477 9.72 -0.70 1.55
C LEU A 477 9.70 -1.08 0.06
N ALA A 478 9.14 -0.22 -0.79
CA ALA A 478 9.05 -0.50 -2.23
C ALA A 478 10.43 -0.78 -2.84
N GLY A 479 10.54 -1.88 -3.60
CA GLY A 479 11.79 -2.31 -4.23
C GLY A 479 12.88 -2.85 -3.29
N ARG A 480 12.58 -3.05 -1.99
CA ARG A 480 13.50 -3.63 -1.00
C ARG A 480 12.96 -4.95 -0.43
N GLN A 481 13.84 -5.76 0.15
CA GLN A 481 13.43 -6.92 0.94
C GLN A 481 12.77 -6.45 2.26
N PRO A 482 11.75 -7.16 2.77
CA PRO A 482 11.16 -6.85 4.08
C PRO A 482 12.18 -7.00 5.21
N LEU A 483 12.14 -6.08 6.18
CA LEU A 483 12.92 -6.10 7.41
C LEU A 483 12.04 -6.60 8.56
N GLU A 484 12.50 -7.59 9.33
CA GLU A 484 11.82 -8.02 10.55
C GLU A 484 12.50 -7.44 11.80
N VAL A 485 11.73 -6.65 12.55
CA VAL A 485 12.15 -5.92 13.76
C VAL A 485 11.54 -6.62 14.98
N PRO A 486 12.31 -6.94 16.05
CA PRO A 486 11.74 -7.50 17.28
C PRO A 486 10.81 -6.50 17.99
N VAL A 487 9.74 -6.99 18.61
CA VAL A 487 8.88 -6.20 19.50
C VAL A 487 9.25 -6.52 20.96
N ASP A 488 9.43 -5.50 21.79
CA ASP A 488 9.73 -5.68 23.22
C ASP A 488 8.48 -6.02 24.06
N ALA A 489 8.68 -6.33 25.35
CA ALA A 489 7.60 -6.70 26.26
C ALA A 489 6.60 -5.58 26.59
N ALA A 490 6.92 -4.31 26.29
CA ALA A 490 6.02 -3.16 26.40
C ALA A 490 5.33 -2.80 25.06
N GLY A 491 5.68 -3.52 23.99
CA GLY A 491 5.16 -3.37 22.64
C GLY A 491 6.01 -2.48 21.73
N ASN A 492 7.17 -1.97 22.15
CA ASN A 492 7.98 -1.05 21.35
C ASN A 492 8.75 -1.80 20.25
N TRP A 493 9.00 -1.13 19.13
CA TRP A 493 9.87 -1.58 18.04
C TRP A 493 10.59 -0.38 17.40
N SER A 494 11.75 -0.59 16.80
CA SER A 494 12.49 0.46 16.10
C SER A 494 13.33 -0.06 14.94
N PHE A 495 13.52 0.77 13.91
CA PHE A 495 14.48 0.50 12.83
C PHE A 495 15.13 1.79 12.33
N THR A 496 16.35 1.68 11.83
CA THR A 496 17.12 2.83 11.32
C THR A 496 16.43 3.48 10.11
N ALA A 497 16.23 4.79 10.17
CA ALA A 497 15.69 5.59 9.08
C ALA A 497 16.59 5.54 7.83
N PRO A 498 16.03 5.70 6.63
CA PRO A 498 16.82 5.92 5.42
C PRO A 498 17.79 7.11 5.58
N GLU A 499 18.97 7.04 4.97
CA GLU A 499 19.92 8.17 4.91
C GLU A 499 19.43 9.31 4.01
N VAL A 500 18.53 9.03 3.07
CA VAL A 500 18.01 10.00 2.09
C VAL A 500 16.91 10.87 2.73
N PRO A 501 17.06 12.20 2.80
CA PRO A 501 16.05 13.09 3.35
C PRO A 501 14.75 13.14 2.53
N GLY A 502 13.63 13.40 3.21
CA GLY A 502 12.30 13.55 2.61
C GLY A 502 11.25 12.63 3.23
N THR A 503 10.02 12.74 2.75
CA THR A 503 8.91 11.86 3.15
C THR A 503 9.08 10.48 2.53
N PHE A 504 9.05 9.44 3.35
CA PHE A 504 9.00 8.05 2.87
C PHE A 504 7.77 7.33 3.43
N THR A 505 7.16 6.52 2.56
CA THR A 505 6.04 5.64 2.91
C THR A 505 6.52 4.19 2.92
N PHE A 506 6.02 3.43 3.89
CA PHE A 506 6.30 2.01 4.02
C PHE A 506 5.05 1.29 4.52
N SER A 507 5.03 -0.04 4.41
CA SER A 507 3.98 -0.85 5.00
C SER A 507 4.53 -1.68 6.15
N ALA A 508 3.69 -1.97 7.14
CA ALA A 508 4.06 -2.73 8.32
C ALA A 508 2.96 -3.71 8.74
N GLU A 509 3.34 -4.90 9.18
CA GLU A 509 2.46 -5.87 9.85
C GLU A 509 3.16 -6.43 11.10
N SER A 510 2.41 -6.67 12.17
CA SER A 510 2.90 -7.46 13.30
C SER A 510 2.79 -8.93 12.93
N VAL A 511 3.85 -9.72 13.17
CA VAL A 511 3.96 -11.12 12.79
C VAL A 511 4.47 -11.98 13.94
N ASN A 512 3.95 -13.19 14.06
CA ASN A 512 4.36 -14.17 15.08
C ASN A 512 4.18 -15.58 14.49
N GLY A 513 5.27 -16.15 13.97
CA GLY A 513 5.21 -17.33 13.10
C GLY A 513 4.31 -17.08 11.88
N PHE A 514 3.26 -17.89 11.72
CA PHE A 514 2.23 -17.72 10.69
C PHE A 514 1.15 -16.68 11.05
N SER A 515 1.02 -16.29 12.32
CA SER A 515 0.04 -15.29 12.77
C SER A 515 0.43 -13.89 12.30
N ARG A 516 -0.56 -13.08 11.89
CA ARG A 516 -0.37 -11.73 11.31
C ARG A 516 -1.46 -10.77 11.79
N SER A 517 -1.13 -9.48 11.97
CA SER A 517 -2.11 -8.42 12.19
C SER A 517 -2.83 -7.95 10.92
N GLY A 518 -2.37 -8.42 9.75
CA GLY A 518 -2.57 -7.72 8.48
C GLY A 518 -1.79 -6.40 8.41
N THR A 519 -1.61 -5.89 7.20
CA THR A 519 -0.77 -4.72 6.92
C THR A 519 -1.45 -3.38 7.26
N VAL A 520 -0.65 -2.37 7.58
CA VAL A 520 -0.99 -0.93 7.61
C VAL A 520 0.06 -0.14 6.82
N ALA A 521 -0.35 0.96 6.18
CA ALA A 521 0.57 1.91 5.56
C ALA A 521 0.97 3.00 6.56
N LEU A 522 2.27 3.29 6.65
CA LEU A 522 2.85 4.26 7.58
C LEU A 522 3.71 5.26 6.80
N THR A 523 3.76 6.48 7.30
CA THR A 523 4.49 7.60 6.68
C THR A 523 5.38 8.24 7.73
N ALA A 524 6.65 8.45 7.40
CA ALA A 524 7.61 9.18 8.23
C ALA A 524 8.40 10.17 7.36
N ILE A 525 8.97 11.19 7.99
CA ILE A 525 9.79 12.21 7.32
C ILE A 525 11.22 12.05 7.82
N VAL A 526 12.17 11.87 6.90
CA VAL A 526 13.60 12.00 7.20
C VAL A 526 14.00 13.47 7.06
N ALA A 527 14.44 14.08 8.16
CA ALA A 527 15.11 15.36 8.14
C ALA A 527 16.57 15.20 7.70
N PRO A 528 17.12 16.13 6.89
CA PRO A 528 18.55 16.20 6.64
C PRO A 528 19.30 16.52 7.94
N GLU A 529 20.55 16.06 8.05
CA GLU A 529 21.42 16.40 9.18
C GLU A 529 21.89 17.86 9.13
N TYR A 530 22.14 18.37 7.92
CA TYR A 530 22.58 19.74 7.65
C TYR A 530 22.11 20.22 6.28
N LEU A 531 22.14 21.54 6.04
CA LEU A 531 21.81 22.12 4.74
C LEU A 531 23.09 22.47 3.96
N ASN A 532 23.28 21.81 2.82
CA ASN A 532 24.27 22.21 1.83
C ASN A 532 23.98 23.64 1.31
N THR A 533 25.02 24.39 0.98
CA THR A 533 24.88 25.64 0.20
C THR A 533 24.18 25.32 -1.13
N PRO A 534 23.13 26.07 -1.53
CA PRO A 534 22.51 25.90 -2.84
C PRO A 534 23.50 26.25 -3.96
N VAL A 535 23.25 25.73 -5.17
CA VAL A 535 24.07 26.00 -6.36
C VAL A 535 23.14 26.31 -7.53
N PHE A 536 23.37 27.39 -8.26
CA PHE A 536 22.59 27.74 -9.44
C PHE A 536 22.96 26.84 -10.64
N THR A 537 21.95 26.41 -11.40
CA THR A 537 22.12 25.67 -12.67
C THR A 537 21.55 26.43 -13.88
N THR A 538 20.77 27.50 -13.66
CA THR A 538 20.53 28.51 -14.69
C THR A 538 21.85 29.20 -15.06
N SER A 539 22.18 29.25 -16.35
CA SER A 539 23.39 29.94 -16.83
C SER A 539 23.30 31.45 -16.57
N ALA A 540 24.29 32.00 -15.88
CA ALA A 540 24.52 33.44 -15.77
C ALA A 540 25.50 33.99 -16.84
N ALA A 541 26.16 33.09 -17.58
CA ALA A 541 27.08 33.45 -18.67
C ALA A 541 26.34 33.92 -19.94
N ASP A 542 25.14 33.38 -20.17
CA ASP A 542 24.29 33.74 -21.29
C ASP A 542 23.45 34.99 -20.97
N ALA A 543 23.39 35.92 -21.92
CA ALA A 543 22.55 37.12 -21.79
C ALA A 543 21.11 36.78 -22.24
N LEU A 544 20.15 36.95 -21.33
CA LEU A 544 18.78 36.45 -21.49
C LEU A 544 17.85 37.58 -21.96
N PRO A 545 16.92 37.35 -22.90
CA PRO A 545 15.91 38.34 -23.27
C PRO A 545 14.86 38.56 -22.16
N GLU A 546 14.71 37.59 -21.26
CA GLU A 546 13.78 37.62 -20.13
C GLU A 546 14.21 36.57 -19.09
N LEU A 547 14.11 36.89 -17.80
CA LEU A 547 14.32 35.93 -16.71
C LEU A 547 13.00 35.72 -15.96
N LYS A 548 12.39 34.53 -16.13
CA LYS A 548 11.09 34.15 -15.52
C LYS A 548 11.21 33.24 -14.30
N SER A 549 12.28 32.46 -14.24
CA SER A 549 12.51 31.43 -13.23
C SER A 549 13.99 31.15 -13.10
N VAL A 550 14.43 30.77 -11.91
CA VAL A 550 15.82 30.36 -11.65
C VAL A 550 15.82 28.93 -11.12
N ALA A 551 16.78 28.12 -11.56
CA ALA A 551 16.94 26.72 -11.20
C ALA A 551 18.31 26.45 -10.58
N GLY A 552 18.40 25.36 -9.83
CA GLY A 552 19.62 24.97 -9.13
C GLY A 552 19.52 23.61 -8.45
N THR A 553 20.55 23.27 -7.68
CA THR A 553 20.58 22.12 -6.76
C THR A 553 20.63 22.56 -5.30
N GLY A 554 20.19 21.68 -4.40
CA GLY A 554 20.17 21.92 -2.96
C GLY A 554 19.95 20.64 -2.15
N THR A 555 19.66 20.79 -0.87
CA THR A 555 19.35 19.67 0.03
C THR A 555 17.90 19.22 -0.15
N PRO A 556 17.61 17.95 -0.48
CA PRO A 556 16.25 17.46 -0.71
C PRO A 556 15.27 17.80 0.42
N GLY A 557 14.05 18.21 0.07
CA GLY A 557 13.00 18.55 1.04
C GLY A 557 13.17 19.89 1.77
N SER A 558 14.25 20.65 1.52
CA SER A 558 14.38 22.02 2.02
C SER A 558 13.57 23.02 1.19
N THR A 559 13.24 24.17 1.79
CA THR A 559 12.62 25.30 1.10
C THR A 559 13.74 26.17 0.53
N VAL A 560 13.72 26.45 -0.78
CA VAL A 560 14.58 27.46 -1.39
C VAL A 560 13.86 28.81 -1.39
N THR A 561 14.55 29.85 -0.97
CA THR A 561 14.07 31.24 -0.98
C THR A 561 15.03 32.10 -1.78
N LEU A 562 14.49 32.84 -2.75
CA LEU A 562 15.23 33.78 -3.61
C LEU A 562 14.94 35.23 -3.18
N THR A 563 16.00 36.02 -3.07
CA THR A 563 15.98 37.43 -2.66
C THR A 563 16.99 38.25 -3.49
N GLY A 564 16.97 39.58 -3.37
CA GLY A 564 17.79 40.49 -4.17
C GLY A 564 16.91 41.34 -5.08
N ASP A 565 17.31 41.49 -6.34
CA ASP A 565 16.58 42.32 -7.32
C ASP A 565 15.27 41.68 -7.80
N VAL A 566 15.09 40.38 -7.52
CA VAL A 566 13.87 39.59 -7.73
C VAL A 566 13.64 38.65 -6.54
N THR A 567 12.40 38.20 -6.35
CA THR A 567 12.02 37.32 -5.23
C THR A 567 11.23 36.10 -5.70
N GLY A 568 11.29 35.01 -4.94
CA GLY A 568 10.52 33.79 -5.19
C GLY A 568 10.79 32.72 -4.13
N SER A 569 10.00 31.66 -4.11
CA SER A 569 10.24 30.50 -3.24
C SER A 569 9.72 29.21 -3.87
N GLY A 570 10.27 28.08 -3.44
CA GLY A 570 9.90 26.74 -3.87
C GLY A 570 10.56 25.68 -2.99
N PHE A 571 10.45 24.41 -3.38
CA PHE A 571 11.05 23.29 -2.66
C PHE A 571 12.15 22.62 -3.50
N VAL A 572 13.14 22.05 -2.81
CA VAL A 572 14.10 21.14 -3.42
C VAL A 572 13.50 19.74 -3.50
N GLY A 573 13.47 19.17 -4.71
CA GLY A 573 12.95 17.83 -4.99
C GLY A 573 13.76 16.70 -4.34
N PRO A 574 13.23 15.46 -4.36
CA PRO A 574 13.92 14.27 -3.85
C PRO A 574 15.17 13.91 -4.67
N ASP A 575 15.32 14.47 -5.86
CA ASP A 575 16.49 14.39 -6.75
C ASP A 575 17.54 15.48 -6.46
N GLY A 576 17.30 16.36 -5.49
CA GLY A 576 18.17 17.49 -5.15
C GLY A 576 18.06 18.70 -6.07
N GLN A 577 17.14 18.70 -7.05
CA GLN A 577 16.92 19.82 -7.98
C GLN A 577 15.87 20.80 -7.46
N TRP A 578 15.93 22.06 -7.86
CA TRP A 578 14.88 23.04 -7.66
C TRP A 578 14.71 23.97 -8.87
N SER A 579 13.50 24.49 -9.05
CA SER A 579 13.17 25.52 -10.04
C SER A 579 12.11 26.44 -9.45
N VAL A 580 12.47 27.71 -9.26
CA VAL A 580 11.64 28.73 -8.59
C VAL A 580 11.17 29.75 -9.63
N PRO A 581 9.85 29.94 -9.80
CA PRO A 581 9.31 31.05 -10.59
C PRO A 581 9.53 32.38 -9.85
N LEU A 582 9.82 33.44 -10.60
CA LEU A 582 10.04 34.77 -10.05
C LEU A 582 8.73 35.56 -9.87
N THR A 583 8.66 36.34 -8.80
CA THR A 583 7.48 37.12 -8.39
C THR A 583 7.43 38.46 -9.15
N GLY A 584 7.22 38.37 -10.46
CA GLY A 584 7.23 39.52 -11.39
C GLY A 584 8.39 39.47 -12.38
N PRO A 585 8.37 40.33 -13.42
CA PRO A 585 9.42 40.36 -14.43
C PRO A 585 10.72 40.94 -13.85
N ALA A 586 11.85 40.30 -14.14
CA ALA A 586 13.16 40.86 -13.86
C ALA A 586 13.41 42.14 -14.68
N ALA A 587 14.13 43.11 -14.09
CA ALA A 587 14.55 44.31 -14.80
C ALA A 587 15.60 44.02 -15.88
N PHE A 588 15.68 44.88 -16.91
CA PHE A 588 16.78 44.86 -17.87
C PHE A 588 18.04 45.46 -17.24
N GLY A 589 19.19 44.83 -17.44
CA GLY A 589 20.45 45.20 -16.77
C GLY A 589 21.12 44.01 -16.10
N LYS A 590 21.70 44.23 -14.91
CA LYS A 590 22.30 43.18 -14.07
C LYS A 590 21.38 42.82 -12.90
N VAL A 591 21.00 41.55 -12.82
CA VAL A 591 19.99 41.07 -11.85
C VAL A 591 20.62 40.10 -10.88
N ASN A 592 20.77 40.53 -9.63
CA ASN A 592 21.37 39.76 -8.54
C ASN A 592 20.31 38.92 -7.84
N VAL A 593 20.53 37.62 -7.80
CA VAL A 593 19.64 36.66 -7.14
C VAL A 593 20.42 35.95 -6.05
N THR A 594 19.95 36.09 -4.82
CA THR A 594 20.53 35.43 -3.63
C THR A 594 19.63 34.29 -3.19
N ALA A 595 20.15 33.07 -3.22
CA ALA A 595 19.46 31.86 -2.79
C ALA A 595 19.90 31.42 -1.38
N VAL A 596 18.92 31.03 -0.57
CA VAL A 596 19.10 30.42 0.76
C VAL A 596 18.19 29.20 0.84
N LEU A 597 18.67 28.11 1.46
CA LEU A 597 17.85 26.96 1.83
C LEU A 597 17.50 27.01 3.32
N SER A 598 16.25 26.69 3.65
CA SER A 598 15.77 26.59 5.03
C SER A 598 15.02 25.28 5.28
N TYR A 599 15.10 24.78 6.51
CA TYR A 599 14.42 23.56 6.96
C TYR A 599 14.11 23.65 8.46
N THR A 600 12.92 23.22 8.88
CA THR A 600 12.44 23.37 10.25
C THR A 600 13.34 22.63 11.25
N GLY A 601 13.94 23.37 12.18
CA GLY A 601 14.82 22.84 13.23
C GLY A 601 16.32 22.84 12.89
N LEU A 602 16.69 23.20 11.65
CA LEU A 602 18.07 23.48 11.28
C LEU A 602 18.35 24.99 11.24
N THR A 603 19.63 25.35 11.16
CA THR A 603 20.05 26.69 10.74
C THR A 603 19.99 26.76 9.22
N ASP A 604 19.59 27.91 8.67
CA ASP A 604 19.59 28.16 7.22
C ASP A 604 20.97 27.94 6.59
N SER A 605 21.00 27.57 5.31
CA SER A 605 22.26 27.39 4.57
C SER A 605 23.04 28.70 4.46
N PRO A 606 24.35 28.64 4.18
CA PRO A 606 25.06 29.79 3.63
C PRO A 606 24.30 30.34 2.41
N ALA A 607 24.22 31.68 2.31
CA ALA A 607 23.64 32.35 1.16
C ALA A 607 24.62 32.34 -0.02
N VAL A 608 24.09 32.18 -1.23
CA VAL A 608 24.86 32.29 -2.48
C VAL A 608 24.19 33.31 -3.39
N THR A 609 24.96 34.19 -4.03
CA THR A 609 24.45 35.23 -4.93
C THR A 609 25.04 35.04 -6.32
N GLU A 610 24.17 35.07 -7.33
CA GLU A 610 24.53 34.98 -8.75
C GLU A 610 23.95 36.18 -9.51
N THR A 611 24.69 36.70 -10.50
CA THR A 611 24.30 37.92 -11.23
C THR A 611 23.99 37.62 -12.69
N PHE A 612 22.70 37.46 -12.98
CA PHE A 612 22.20 37.25 -14.34
C PHE A 612 22.26 38.55 -15.17
N THR A 613 22.24 38.40 -16.50
CA THR A 613 22.23 39.53 -17.44
C THR A 613 20.95 39.48 -18.26
N VAL A 614 20.09 40.49 -18.13
CA VAL A 614 18.81 40.55 -18.86
C VAL A 614 18.88 41.68 -19.91
N THR A 615 18.87 41.32 -21.19
CA THR A 615 19.06 42.28 -22.29
C THR A 615 17.78 43.07 -22.57
N PRO A 616 17.84 44.40 -22.73
CA PRO A 616 16.69 45.15 -23.22
C PRO A 616 16.33 44.73 -24.66
N PRO A 617 15.04 44.73 -25.03
CA PRO A 617 14.61 44.46 -26.40
C PRO A 617 15.22 45.46 -27.39
N ALA A 618 15.36 45.04 -28.64
CA ALA A 618 15.79 45.93 -29.73
C ALA A 618 14.85 47.14 -29.84
N LEU A 619 15.43 48.31 -30.10
CA LEU A 619 14.67 49.54 -30.34
C LEU A 619 13.89 49.44 -31.65
N ILE A 620 12.79 50.18 -31.76
CA ILE A 620 12.01 50.27 -33.00
C ILE A 620 12.41 51.55 -33.71
N ILE A 621 12.70 51.46 -35.01
CA ILE A 621 12.90 52.62 -35.89
C ILE A 621 11.55 52.94 -36.54
N SER A 622 11.03 54.15 -36.34
CA SER A 622 9.69 54.55 -36.82
C SER A 622 9.74 55.55 -37.99
N SER A 623 10.81 56.33 -38.05
CA SER A 623 11.03 57.39 -39.06
C SER A 623 11.53 56.88 -40.42
N ILE A 624 12.34 55.82 -40.40
CA ILE A 624 13.00 55.25 -41.58
C ILE A 624 12.60 53.78 -41.71
N SER A 625 11.82 53.45 -42.73
CA SER A 625 11.49 52.06 -43.08
C SER A 625 12.59 51.42 -43.95
N ASN A 626 12.71 50.10 -43.90
CA ASN A 626 13.71 49.39 -44.69
C ASN A 626 13.37 49.44 -46.18
N GLY A 627 14.30 49.93 -47.01
CA GLY A 627 14.09 50.23 -48.43
C GLY A 627 13.47 51.60 -48.70
N LEU A 628 13.42 52.51 -47.72
CA LEU A 628 12.89 53.87 -47.92
C LEU A 628 13.76 54.68 -48.88
N HIS A 629 13.13 55.31 -49.86
CA HIS A 629 13.76 56.30 -50.74
C HIS A 629 13.53 57.72 -50.21
N LEU A 630 14.61 58.47 -50.02
CA LEU A 630 14.62 59.88 -49.63
C LEU A 630 15.25 60.70 -50.75
N ARG A 631 14.72 61.88 -51.09
CA ARG A 631 15.41 62.77 -52.04
C ARG A 631 16.41 63.64 -51.31
N GLN A 632 17.56 63.90 -51.93
CA GLN A 632 18.59 64.82 -51.41
C GLN A 632 18.06 66.26 -51.19
N ASP A 633 16.98 66.66 -51.88
CA ASP A 633 16.31 67.96 -51.72
C ASP A 633 15.19 67.97 -50.65
N ALA A 634 14.88 66.82 -50.04
CA ALA A 634 13.76 66.63 -49.12
C ALA A 634 14.07 65.57 -48.06
N LEU A 635 15.24 65.67 -47.42
CA LEU A 635 15.63 64.85 -46.27
C LEU A 635 14.77 65.21 -45.05
N PRO A 636 14.42 64.24 -44.17
CA PRO A 636 13.68 64.52 -42.94
C PRO A 636 14.56 65.26 -41.93
N GLU A 637 13.95 66.01 -41.01
CA GLU A 637 14.69 66.78 -39.98
C GLU A 637 15.35 65.87 -38.92
N SER A 638 14.76 64.69 -38.67
CA SER A 638 15.20 63.79 -37.61
C SER A 638 14.98 62.30 -37.94
N ILE A 639 15.70 61.46 -37.19
CA ILE A 639 15.51 60.02 -37.10
C ILE A 639 14.93 59.73 -35.71
N SER A 640 13.73 59.18 -35.67
CA SER A 640 12.97 58.84 -34.47
C SER A 640 12.48 57.39 -34.44
N GLY A 641 12.13 56.95 -33.23
CA GLY A 641 11.68 55.60 -32.94
C GLY A 641 11.18 55.43 -31.50
N SER A 642 11.05 54.19 -31.04
CA SER A 642 10.65 53.85 -29.66
C SER A 642 11.55 52.79 -29.02
N GLY A 643 11.45 52.63 -27.70
CA GLY A 643 12.26 51.69 -26.92
C GLY A 643 11.89 51.64 -25.43
N VAL A 644 12.74 51.00 -24.62
CA VAL A 644 12.60 50.98 -23.15
C VAL A 644 12.89 52.37 -22.59
N ASN A 645 11.96 52.94 -21.83
CA ASN A 645 12.11 54.26 -21.21
C ASN A 645 13.33 54.30 -20.27
N GLY A 646 14.18 55.32 -20.43
CA GLY A 646 15.45 55.46 -19.70
C GLY A 646 16.67 54.81 -20.37
N ALA A 647 16.51 54.06 -21.47
CA ALA A 647 17.64 53.51 -22.21
C ALA A 647 18.44 54.60 -22.94
N GLU A 648 19.77 54.50 -22.91
CA GLU A 648 20.68 55.32 -23.74
C GLU A 648 20.66 54.83 -25.18
N VAL A 649 20.61 55.74 -26.16
CA VAL A 649 20.42 55.39 -27.58
C VAL A 649 21.66 55.75 -28.40
N THR A 650 22.28 54.73 -28.98
CA THR A 650 23.40 54.85 -29.91
C THR A 650 22.89 54.64 -31.33
N VAL A 651 22.85 55.72 -32.12
CA VAL A 651 22.46 55.71 -33.54
C VAL A 651 23.70 55.82 -34.40
N SER A 652 23.77 55.05 -35.49
CA SER A 652 24.84 55.16 -36.49
C SER A 652 24.32 54.97 -37.91
N ILE A 653 24.98 55.59 -38.89
CA ILE A 653 24.75 55.36 -40.32
C ILE A 653 26.07 54.96 -40.96
N ASP A 654 26.10 53.83 -41.66
CA ASP A 654 27.29 53.22 -42.27
C ASP A 654 28.46 53.02 -41.27
N GLY A 655 28.12 52.78 -40.00
CA GLY A 655 29.07 52.65 -38.88
C GLY A 655 29.60 53.98 -38.34
N ILE A 656 29.18 55.13 -38.87
CA ILE A 656 29.48 56.47 -38.35
C ILE A 656 28.45 56.83 -37.28
N PRO A 657 28.84 57.05 -36.00
CA PRO A 657 27.90 57.35 -34.93
C PRO A 657 27.34 58.78 -35.03
N LEU A 658 26.03 58.91 -34.77
CA LEU A 658 25.27 60.16 -34.70
C LEU A 658 24.89 60.53 -33.26
N SER A 659 24.74 59.53 -32.39
CA SER A 659 24.53 59.66 -30.93
C SER A 659 25.23 58.51 -30.19
N GLY A 660 25.47 58.69 -28.89
CA GLY A 660 25.98 57.64 -28.00
C GLY A 660 27.19 58.06 -27.17
N ALA A 661 27.47 57.30 -26.12
CA ALA A 661 28.65 57.49 -25.28
C ALA A 661 29.95 57.13 -26.02
N THR A 662 31.07 57.79 -25.70
CA THR A 662 32.38 57.39 -26.21
C THR A 662 32.81 56.05 -25.61
N ALA A 663 32.85 55.01 -26.43
CA ALA A 663 33.51 53.76 -26.08
C ALA A 663 34.96 54.02 -25.67
N GLY A 664 35.35 53.54 -24.48
CA GLY A 664 36.63 53.87 -23.85
C GLY A 664 37.83 53.31 -24.61
N GLY A 665 38.55 54.19 -25.32
CA GLY A 665 39.82 53.83 -25.97
C GLY A 665 40.93 53.57 -24.95
N GLY A 666 41.63 52.44 -25.10
CA GLY A 666 42.82 52.13 -24.32
C GLY A 666 43.92 53.19 -24.45
N THR A 667 44.76 53.31 -23.43
CA THR A 667 45.75 54.38 -23.30
C THR A 667 46.83 54.35 -24.40
N GLY A 668 46.98 55.47 -25.13
CA GLY A 668 48.28 55.81 -25.73
C GLY A 668 48.36 56.03 -27.25
N SER A 669 47.56 56.94 -27.82
CA SER A 669 48.01 57.74 -28.98
C SER A 669 47.19 59.02 -29.17
N ARG A 670 47.81 60.07 -29.74
CA ARG A 670 47.18 61.37 -30.00
C ARG A 670 46.28 61.27 -31.23
N SER A 671 44.96 61.29 -31.02
CA SER A 671 43.95 61.37 -32.07
C SER A 671 43.20 62.69 -32.01
N VAL A 672 42.75 63.19 -33.17
CA VAL A 672 42.02 64.46 -33.31
C VAL A 672 40.71 64.40 -32.52
N ALA A 673 40.35 65.52 -31.87
CA ALA A 673 39.09 65.64 -31.14
C ALA A 673 37.89 65.40 -32.08
N ARG A 674 37.21 64.27 -31.91
CA ARG A 674 35.88 64.05 -32.50
C ARG A 674 34.87 64.92 -31.76
N THR A 675 33.93 65.49 -32.51
CA THR A 675 32.79 66.21 -31.95
C THR A 675 32.05 65.33 -30.95
N VAL A 676 31.72 65.86 -29.77
CA VAL A 676 30.91 65.15 -28.78
C VAL A 676 29.49 65.03 -29.33
N ALA A 677 29.10 63.83 -29.75
CA ALA A 677 27.72 63.54 -30.11
C ALA A 677 26.84 63.61 -28.85
N PRO A 678 25.63 64.20 -28.91
CA PRO A 678 24.75 64.24 -27.77
C PRO A 678 24.30 62.82 -27.37
N LEU A 679 24.23 62.56 -26.07
CA LEU A 679 23.57 61.38 -25.53
C LEU A 679 22.07 61.50 -25.79
N ALA A 680 21.54 60.57 -26.60
CA ALA A 680 20.11 60.40 -26.77
C ALA A 680 19.59 59.42 -25.72
N LEU A 681 18.41 59.70 -25.17
CA LEU A 681 17.72 58.85 -24.19
C LEU A 681 16.31 58.57 -24.69
N VAL A 682 15.78 57.38 -24.39
CA VAL A 682 14.36 57.09 -24.56
C VAL A 682 13.58 57.78 -23.44
N VAL A 683 12.68 58.70 -23.79
CA VAL A 683 11.85 59.46 -22.83
C VAL A 683 10.38 59.34 -23.24
N GLY A 684 9.52 58.93 -22.31
CA GLY A 684 8.12 58.61 -22.60
C GLY A 684 7.94 57.42 -23.55
N GLY A 685 8.95 56.56 -23.66
CA GLY A 685 9.00 55.44 -24.61
C GLY A 685 9.46 55.80 -26.04
N GLY A 686 9.69 57.08 -26.36
CA GLY A 686 10.19 57.54 -27.65
C GLY A 686 11.64 58.03 -27.62
N TRP A 687 12.34 57.97 -28.76
CA TRP A 687 13.67 58.56 -28.96
C TRP A 687 13.76 59.32 -30.29
N ASN A 688 14.66 60.30 -30.39
CA ASN A 688 14.84 61.15 -31.57
C ASN A 688 16.26 61.73 -31.64
N VAL A 689 16.89 61.69 -32.81
CA VAL A 689 18.18 62.34 -33.12
C VAL A 689 18.08 63.15 -34.42
N PRO A 690 18.83 64.24 -34.63
CA PRO A 690 18.82 64.97 -35.90
C PRO A 690 19.29 64.10 -37.07
N PHE A 691 18.73 64.33 -38.27
CA PHE A 691 19.21 63.67 -39.48
C PHE A 691 20.54 64.29 -39.94
N PRO A 692 21.56 63.50 -40.34
CA PRO A 692 22.85 64.04 -40.71
C PRO A 692 22.83 64.70 -42.09
N ALA A 693 23.34 65.93 -42.16
CA ALA A 693 23.59 66.61 -43.43
C ALA A 693 24.80 66.00 -44.17
N GLY A 694 24.78 66.04 -45.51
CA GLY A 694 25.94 65.70 -46.34
C GLY A 694 26.16 64.20 -46.59
N LEU A 695 25.18 63.34 -46.34
CA LEU A 695 25.18 61.97 -46.87
C LEU A 695 25.24 61.97 -48.41
N ALA A 696 25.82 60.91 -48.96
CA ALA A 696 26.01 60.74 -50.41
C ALA A 696 24.68 60.37 -51.12
N LEU A 697 24.75 60.17 -52.44
CA LEU A 697 23.68 59.50 -53.18
C LEU A 697 23.92 57.98 -53.15
N GLY A 698 22.85 57.20 -53.02
CA GLY A 698 22.90 55.73 -52.94
C GLY A 698 22.40 55.15 -51.62
N THR A 699 22.72 53.88 -51.38
CA THR A 699 22.21 53.10 -50.24
C THR A 699 23.02 53.33 -48.98
N HIS A 700 22.33 53.54 -47.86
CA HIS A 700 22.86 53.72 -46.52
C HIS A 700 22.26 52.70 -45.54
N VAL A 701 23.01 52.35 -44.49
CA VAL A 701 22.60 51.41 -43.43
C VAL A 701 22.50 52.15 -42.10
N LEU A 702 21.27 52.37 -41.63
CA LEU A 702 20.97 52.88 -40.29
C LEU A 702 21.00 51.71 -39.29
N SER A 703 21.76 51.85 -38.21
CA SER A 703 21.83 50.89 -37.10
C SER A 703 21.66 51.60 -35.77
N VAL A 704 20.73 51.12 -34.94
CA VAL A 704 20.35 51.68 -33.63
C VAL A 704 20.44 50.62 -32.55
N THR A 705 21.16 50.91 -31.46
CA THR A 705 21.15 50.11 -30.23
C THR A 705 20.68 50.95 -29.05
N GLY A 706 19.99 50.32 -28.11
CA GLY A 706 19.71 50.90 -26.79
C GLY A 706 20.56 50.21 -25.71
N SER A 707 20.92 50.92 -24.64
CA SER A 707 21.56 50.30 -23.46
C SER A 707 20.88 50.70 -22.15
N VAL A 708 20.71 49.71 -21.27
CA VAL A 708 20.21 49.86 -19.90
C VAL A 708 21.29 49.31 -18.97
N GLU A 709 21.75 50.10 -18.00
CA GLU A 709 22.90 49.76 -17.12
C GLU A 709 24.17 49.33 -17.89
N GLY A 710 24.39 49.88 -19.09
CA GLY A 710 25.49 49.49 -19.98
C GLY A 710 25.30 48.15 -20.71
N ILE A 711 24.20 47.42 -20.47
CA ILE A 711 23.83 46.22 -21.22
C ILE A 711 23.09 46.65 -22.49
N ALA A 712 23.68 46.35 -23.65
CA ALA A 712 23.12 46.72 -24.95
C ALA A 712 22.02 45.75 -25.43
N SER A 713 21.04 46.29 -26.16
CA SER A 713 20.06 45.55 -26.95
C SER A 713 20.71 44.92 -28.18
N ALA A 714 20.00 43.97 -28.82
CA ALA A 714 20.27 43.66 -30.22
C ALA A 714 20.10 44.93 -31.09
N PRO A 715 20.89 45.09 -32.17
CA PRO A 715 20.79 46.24 -33.07
C PRO A 715 19.53 46.17 -33.93
N ALA A 716 18.78 47.26 -33.97
CA ALA A 716 17.74 47.49 -34.96
C ALA A 716 18.37 48.10 -36.22
N VAL A 717 18.09 47.54 -37.39
CA VAL A 717 18.73 47.92 -38.65
C VAL A 717 17.68 48.23 -39.71
N ALA A 718 17.87 49.31 -40.45
CA ALA A 718 17.09 49.66 -41.63
C ALA A 718 18.02 50.16 -42.75
N THR A 719 17.82 49.70 -43.98
CA THR A 719 18.46 50.30 -45.16
C THR A 719 17.57 51.40 -45.74
N PHE A 720 18.18 52.43 -46.30
CA PHE A 720 17.47 53.49 -47.04
C PHE A 720 18.35 53.98 -48.19
N VAL A 721 17.76 54.70 -49.15
CA VAL A 721 18.43 55.22 -50.35
C VAL A 721 18.26 56.73 -50.42
N ILE A 722 19.32 57.46 -50.73
CA ILE A 722 19.25 58.88 -51.08
C ILE A 722 19.32 59.04 -52.59
N ASP A 723 18.22 59.51 -53.18
CA ASP A 723 18.06 59.82 -54.59
C ASP A 723 18.46 61.26 -54.93
N ALA A 724 18.86 61.48 -56.18
CA ALA A 724 19.16 62.81 -56.70
C ALA A 724 17.91 63.74 -56.70
N PRO A 725 18.10 65.08 -56.64
CA PRO A 725 17.01 66.04 -56.81
C PRO A 725 16.26 65.84 -58.13
N ALA A 726 14.94 66.08 -58.13
CA ALA A 726 14.13 65.92 -59.33
C ALA A 726 14.45 66.99 -60.39
N PRO A 727 14.51 66.66 -61.69
CA PRO A 727 14.76 67.64 -62.74
C PRO A 727 13.62 68.66 -62.84
N VAL A 728 13.95 69.95 -62.81
CA VAL A 728 12.98 71.05 -62.85
C VAL A 728 12.36 71.16 -64.26
N VAL A 729 11.06 70.88 -64.36
CA VAL A 729 10.29 71.00 -65.61
C VAL A 729 9.58 72.36 -65.67
N VAL A 730 9.78 73.11 -66.75
CA VAL A 730 9.17 74.44 -66.96
C VAL A 730 8.18 74.38 -68.14
N PRO A 731 6.86 74.59 -67.93
CA PRO A 731 5.88 74.59 -69.02
C PRO A 731 5.89 75.90 -69.84
N ALA A 732 5.66 75.79 -71.15
CA ALA A 732 5.50 76.91 -72.09
C ALA A 732 4.04 77.09 -72.56
N ALA A 733 3.74 78.17 -73.31
CA ALA A 733 2.38 78.69 -73.47
C ALA A 733 1.63 78.34 -74.79
N ALA A 734 0.45 77.73 -74.61
CA ALA A 734 -0.88 78.15 -75.12
C ALA A 734 -1.25 78.30 -76.63
N VAL A 735 -2.33 77.58 -77.03
CA VAL A 735 -3.35 77.80 -78.12
C VAL A 735 -2.94 77.86 -79.63
N PRO A 736 -3.86 77.70 -80.64
CA PRO A 736 -5.32 77.37 -80.61
C PRO A 736 -5.90 76.30 -81.62
N ALA A 737 -7.06 75.73 -81.24
CA ALA A 737 -8.29 75.40 -82.04
C ALA A 737 -8.37 74.32 -83.19
N GLY A 738 -9.46 73.53 -83.16
CA GLY A 738 -9.98 72.64 -84.25
C GLY A 738 -11.25 71.85 -83.84
N VAL A 739 -12.29 71.74 -84.70
CA VAL A 739 -13.71 71.36 -84.43
C VAL A 739 -14.42 70.95 -85.78
N PRO A 740 -15.52 70.13 -85.93
CA PRO A 740 -16.44 69.43 -84.99
C PRO A 740 -16.71 67.88 -85.25
N ALA A 741 -17.79 67.38 -84.60
CA ALA A 741 -18.52 66.09 -84.57
C ALA A 741 -19.12 65.45 -85.85
N ALA A 742 -19.56 64.17 -85.75
CA ALA A 742 -20.85 63.60 -86.26
C ALA A 742 -21.16 62.13 -85.80
N THR A 743 -22.45 61.80 -85.54
CA THR A 743 -23.25 60.52 -85.64
C THR A 743 -22.60 59.10 -85.66
N GLY A 744 -23.18 57.98 -85.16
CA GLY A 744 -24.50 57.61 -84.57
C GLY A 744 -25.39 56.70 -85.47
N ALA A 745 -26.29 55.77 -85.04
CA ALA A 745 -26.60 55.09 -83.75
C ALA A 745 -27.77 54.03 -83.90
N VAL A 746 -28.04 53.12 -82.90
CA VAL A 746 -29.37 52.48 -82.56
C VAL A 746 -29.96 51.39 -83.55
N PRO A 747 -30.91 50.44 -83.25
CA PRO A 747 -31.29 49.53 -82.11
C PRO A 747 -31.48 48.02 -82.60
N PRO A 748 -32.50 47.15 -82.26
CA PRO A 748 -33.47 46.98 -81.13
C PRO A 748 -33.71 45.52 -80.57
N ALA A 749 -34.62 45.44 -79.57
CA ALA A 749 -35.52 44.31 -79.17
C ALA A 749 -34.96 43.12 -78.33
N GLY A 750 -35.72 42.54 -77.37
CA GLY A 750 -37.03 42.95 -76.82
C GLY A 750 -37.66 41.95 -75.82
N ASP A 751 -38.57 42.44 -74.96
CA ASP A 751 -39.56 41.73 -74.10
C ASP A 751 -39.05 40.76 -72.99
N ASN A 752 -39.76 40.44 -71.88
CA ASN A 752 -40.79 41.06 -71.00
C ASN A 752 -40.98 40.09 -69.78
N ALA A 753 -41.67 40.35 -68.64
CA ALA A 753 -42.00 41.48 -67.74
C ALA A 753 -42.80 40.86 -66.54
N ALA A 754 -43.26 41.46 -65.42
CA ALA A 754 -43.23 42.78 -64.76
C ALA A 754 -43.61 42.61 -63.25
N VAL A 755 -43.59 43.69 -62.43
CA VAL A 755 -44.32 43.81 -61.12
C VAL A 755 -43.74 42.92 -59.97
N VAL A 756 -43.98 43.06 -58.64
CA VAL A 756 -44.96 43.75 -57.75
C VAL A 756 -44.28 44.65 -56.66
N ARG A 757 -45.05 45.09 -55.63
CA ARG A 757 -44.71 45.71 -54.31
C ARG A 757 -45.75 45.18 -53.27
N PRO A 758 -45.77 45.48 -51.93
CA PRO A 758 -45.10 46.56 -51.17
C PRO A 758 -44.64 46.29 -49.69
N LEU A 759 -44.16 47.36 -49.03
CA LEU A 759 -44.16 47.68 -47.57
C LEU A 759 -43.26 46.92 -46.56
N GLY A 760 -42.66 47.67 -45.61
CA GLY A 760 -42.05 47.16 -44.37
C GLY A 760 -40.69 47.79 -44.00
N ASP A 761 -40.65 48.68 -43.00
CA ASP A 761 -39.46 49.47 -42.60
C ASP A 761 -38.50 48.82 -41.58
N SER A 762 -37.28 49.40 -41.52
CA SER A 762 -36.38 49.56 -40.34
C SER A 762 -35.31 48.51 -39.92
N ARG A 763 -34.05 48.96 -40.09
CA ARG A 763 -32.91 48.92 -39.15
C ARG A 763 -32.14 47.62 -38.85
N ALA A 764 -30.99 47.54 -39.53
CA ALA A 764 -29.63 47.68 -38.95
C ALA A 764 -28.75 46.45 -38.62
N ALA A 765 -27.45 46.67 -38.87
CA ALA A 765 -26.24 45.96 -38.42
C ALA A 765 -25.82 44.63 -39.09
N ASN A 766 -24.49 44.49 -39.21
CA ASN A 766 -23.69 43.27 -39.42
C ASN A 766 -23.78 42.54 -40.78
N LEU A 767 -22.95 42.98 -41.72
CA LEU A 767 -22.25 42.10 -42.67
C LEU A 767 -21.08 41.40 -41.96
N ALA A 768 -20.50 40.30 -42.44
CA ALA A 768 -21.00 39.20 -43.28
C ALA A 768 -19.96 38.05 -43.21
N THR A 769 -20.40 36.80 -43.37
CA THR A 769 -19.52 35.61 -43.47
C THR A 769 -19.73 34.87 -44.79
N THR A 770 -18.87 33.86 -45.01
CA THR A 770 -18.74 33.02 -46.23
C THR A 770 -17.98 33.67 -47.40
N GLY A 771 -17.08 32.95 -48.09
CA GLY A 771 -16.55 31.62 -47.73
C GLY A 771 -15.82 30.89 -48.87
N ALA A 772 -15.20 29.75 -48.50
CA ALA A 772 -14.56 28.75 -49.36
C ALA A 772 -13.25 29.16 -50.08
N SER A 773 -12.28 28.26 -50.32
CA SER A 773 -12.01 26.95 -49.69
C SER A 773 -10.58 26.49 -50.01
N GLY A 774 -9.95 25.73 -49.10
CA GLY A 774 -8.61 25.14 -49.31
C GLY A 774 -8.12 24.36 -48.08
N LEU A 775 -8.63 23.14 -47.88
CA LEU A 775 -8.25 22.27 -46.76
C LEU A 775 -6.81 21.70 -46.94
N ILE A 776 -5.95 21.49 -45.92
CA ILE A 776 -6.13 20.81 -44.60
C ILE A 776 -6.24 19.27 -44.83
N LEU A 777 -5.57 18.34 -44.12
CA LEU A 777 -5.21 18.23 -42.69
C LEU A 777 -3.89 17.43 -42.45
N PHE A 778 -3.53 17.27 -41.17
CA PHE A 778 -2.45 16.42 -40.61
C PHE A 778 -2.81 14.91 -40.61
N GLY A 779 -1.81 14.05 -40.38
CA GLY A 779 -1.97 12.65 -39.94
C GLY A 779 -0.63 12.07 -39.45
N GLY A 780 -0.60 11.36 -38.32
CA GLY A 780 0.64 10.96 -37.65
C GLY A 780 0.85 9.45 -37.45
N LEU A 781 2.02 9.13 -36.89
CA LEU A 781 2.43 7.89 -36.20
C LEU A 781 2.60 6.55 -36.96
N ALA A 782 3.82 6.03 -36.79
CA ALA A 782 4.18 4.63 -36.46
C ALA A 782 4.41 3.53 -37.53
N ALA A 783 5.53 2.83 -37.30
CA ALA A 783 5.87 1.43 -37.62
C ALA A 783 6.13 0.97 -39.08
N GLY A 784 7.24 0.24 -39.25
CA GLY A 784 7.67 -0.51 -40.43
C GLY A 784 9.05 -1.12 -40.15
N ALA A 785 9.33 -2.37 -40.54
CA ALA A 785 10.44 -3.16 -39.96
C ALA A 785 11.17 -4.11 -40.93
N LEU A 786 12.37 -4.58 -40.49
CA LEU A 786 13.20 -5.67 -41.04
C LEU A 786 13.87 -5.36 -42.42
N ALA A 787 15.03 -5.91 -42.79
CA ALA A 787 15.81 -7.06 -42.28
C ALA A 787 17.34 -6.93 -42.58
N VAL A 788 18.11 -8.01 -42.29
CA VAL A 788 19.54 -8.26 -42.61
C VAL A 788 20.56 -7.48 -41.73
N GLY A 789 21.61 -8.09 -41.14
CA GLY A 789 21.90 -9.52 -40.93
C GLY A 789 23.39 -9.90 -41.00
N GLY A 790 23.94 -10.49 -39.92
CA GLY A 790 25.22 -11.23 -39.96
C GLY A 790 26.22 -10.92 -38.84
N VAL A 791 27.00 -11.94 -38.44
CA VAL A 791 28.18 -11.97 -37.51
C VAL A 791 27.99 -11.38 -36.09
N PHE A 792 28.47 -11.99 -34.98
CA PHE A 792 29.36 -13.14 -34.77
C PHE A 792 28.78 -14.14 -33.74
N LEU A 793 29.04 -15.45 -33.91
CA LEU A 793 28.83 -16.44 -32.85
C LEU A 793 29.80 -17.65 -32.95
N VAL A 794 31.11 -17.40 -32.85
CA VAL A 794 32.13 -18.48 -32.76
C VAL A 794 33.21 -18.12 -31.74
N LEU A 795 33.13 -18.70 -30.53
CA LEU A 795 34.23 -19.12 -29.63
C LEU A 795 33.61 -19.65 -28.30
N ALA A 796 32.87 -20.74 -28.37
CA ALA A 796 33.43 -22.08 -28.15
C ALA A 796 33.87 -22.41 -26.70
N LYS A 797 32.88 -22.56 -25.80
CA LYS A 797 32.60 -23.87 -25.18
C LYS A 797 33.80 -24.56 -24.49
N ARG A 798 34.33 -23.98 -23.40
CA ARG A 798 35.44 -24.62 -22.63
C ARG A 798 35.41 -24.47 -21.10
N ARG A 799 34.39 -25.06 -20.44
CA ARG A 799 34.52 -25.86 -19.19
C ARG A 799 33.15 -26.37 -18.70
N LYS A 800 33.02 -27.69 -18.55
CA LYS A 800 31.93 -28.40 -17.84
C LYS A 800 32.58 -29.11 -16.64
N ARG A 801 31.80 -29.45 -15.60
CA ARG A 801 32.23 -29.92 -14.24
C ARG A 801 32.70 -28.73 -13.37
N GLN A 802 32.39 -28.64 -12.08
CA GLN A 802 32.22 -29.73 -11.08
C GLN A 802 30.88 -29.72 -10.32
N ARG A 803 30.58 -30.85 -9.66
CA ARG A 803 29.63 -30.99 -8.53
C ARG A 803 30.40 -30.77 -7.21
N PRO A 804 29.73 -30.31 -6.13
CA PRO A 804 30.00 -30.75 -4.77
C PRO A 804 29.26 -32.07 -4.45
N THR A 805 29.84 -32.87 -3.57
CA THR A 805 29.14 -33.88 -2.76
C THR A 805 29.31 -33.50 -1.29
N PRO A 806 28.39 -33.88 -0.38
CA PRO A 806 28.37 -33.38 0.98
C PRO A 806 29.46 -33.98 1.87
N SER A 807 29.63 -33.36 3.04
CA SER A 807 30.25 -33.90 4.26
C SER A 807 29.31 -33.62 5.42
#